data_AF-A0AAD6IW48-F1
#
_entry.id   AF-A0AAD6IW48-F1
#
_cell.length_a   1.000
_cell.length_b   1.000
_cell.length_c   1.000
_cell.angle_alpha   90.00
_cell.angle_beta   90.00
_cell.angle_gamma   90.00
#
_symmetry.space_group_name_H-M   'P 1'
#
loop_
_entity.id
_entity.type
_entity.pdbx_description
1 polymer ?
#
loop_
_entity_poly.entity_id
_entity_poly.type
_entity_poly.pdbx_seq_one_letter_code
_entity_poly.pdbx_strand_id
1 'polypeptide(L)'
;MATINGVAGEQYLKGTDDYEKHYQQFATSSFESEDRMRPALIVKPKNKADIATVLKYAKSHHIAVAIRTGGNQYSGASSTPAPNIQLDLKTTFKGPSDRCIFEKDGQPFIRTSVSWGLGEFQAFLAQYGLFVAHGQCIGVHLGGHVQTGGWGQLQRSFGLFGDHVTCIEIVNYQGESIDVTPESDRDLFSAILGGSPGNFGVITHITVKLYRDADYQGSRGLKSLFWYDPKILERLLNIVAEMADNDNLERNYDLCVTIMSSTNKCLDAIGELDPIMRQSYPHFYGEDGRPNAPRLIVVFAQWVPFSENDKCDEAWFERIREGSVFNLPVQTLPMSQHVANWIFPLDREFDFPYIKNIQVTKSRSLVADGWASWQTERIDSIVKPTDNKCWVSAQWQVIGGKHSKFTSSRGNGTSYSWRDSTLLTTMDLYHHPDQKQVAKAWQAINYQEGIGPNGKFSKEDRRLLWGSYVSLKLKASEDQHLDLHGNVFEVPTFTMKEIYGAIPAHCFKSSMIRSMAYVVRDCFYLSALVYLAVTYIPQLPNVYFRCAAWVAYTTVQGFVFTGIWILAHECGHGAFSKSKTLNWTMGLIMHSFLLVPFHSWRLSHSQHHKATGNIERDVAFVPHTRESWIKDNFGEKAQANIIELAELVEDSPISALYYDLIHQLCGWPAYLLFNLSGQEYGGVKGMPLSHFYFGKDSLLYKENDLPLIMLSDIGVAAMIACLAIAGQIFGSWYVIVLWGIPWLWVNNWIGISSTTSLERTFATTSSPLSPSITPLKPQFISGE
;
A
#
# COMPACT_ATOMS: atom_id res chain seq x y z
N MET A 1 -1.79 -9.61 32.43
CA MET A 1 -3.15 -9.01 32.47
C MET A 1 -4.00 -9.86 33.41
N ALA A 2 -4.95 -9.27 34.15
CA ALA A 2 -5.93 -9.99 34.98
C ALA A 2 -7.34 -9.80 34.39
N THR A 3 -8.32 -10.52 34.93
CA THR A 3 -9.75 -10.27 34.62
C THR A 3 -10.16 -8.88 35.09
N ILE A 4 -11.17 -8.31 34.42
CA ILE A 4 -11.70 -6.98 34.69
C ILE A 4 -12.79 -7.10 35.75
N ASN A 5 -12.58 -6.45 36.89
CA ASN A 5 -13.58 -6.38 37.95
C ASN A 5 -14.82 -5.61 37.50
N GLY A 6 -16.00 -6.09 37.88
CA GLY A 6 -17.28 -5.45 37.55
C GLY A 6 -17.90 -5.89 36.22
N VAL A 7 -17.21 -6.73 35.43
CA VAL A 7 -17.79 -7.39 34.25
C VAL A 7 -18.54 -8.64 34.69
N ALA A 8 -19.85 -8.70 34.42
CA ALA A 8 -20.71 -9.84 34.75
C ALA A 8 -20.61 -10.99 33.73
N GLY A 9 -20.18 -10.68 32.50
CA GLY A 9 -19.91 -11.64 31.43
C GLY A 9 -18.68 -12.51 31.67
N GLU A 10 -18.53 -13.54 30.84
CA GLU A 10 -17.42 -14.49 30.94
C GLU A 10 -16.11 -13.86 30.48
N GLN A 11 -15.00 -14.26 31.11
CA GLN A 11 -13.67 -13.74 30.81
C GLN A 11 -12.68 -14.90 30.72
N TYR A 12 -11.89 -14.93 29.65
CA TYR A 12 -10.93 -15.99 29.37
C TYR A 12 -9.53 -15.40 29.21
N LEU A 13 -8.63 -15.76 30.10
CA LEU A 13 -7.27 -15.23 30.15
C LEU A 13 -6.33 -16.11 29.31
N LYS A 14 -5.42 -15.49 28.53
CA LYS A 14 -4.39 -16.23 27.78
C LYS A 14 -3.62 -17.16 28.73
N GLY A 15 -3.50 -18.43 28.36
CA GLY A 15 -2.82 -19.47 29.14
C GLY A 15 -3.72 -20.34 30.02
N THR A 16 -5.03 -20.09 30.07
CA THR A 16 -6.01 -21.02 30.67
C THR A 16 -6.55 -22.02 29.64
N ASP A 17 -6.90 -23.24 30.04
CA ASP A 17 -7.42 -24.28 29.13
C ASP A 17 -8.65 -23.84 28.33
N ASP A 18 -9.54 -23.03 28.92
CA ASP A 18 -10.75 -22.58 28.24
C ASP A 18 -10.50 -21.45 27.22
N TYR A 19 -9.38 -20.74 27.31
CA TYR A 19 -9.01 -19.69 26.35
C TYR A 19 -8.82 -20.24 24.94
N GLU A 20 -8.18 -21.42 24.81
CA GLU A 20 -7.88 -22.04 23.51
C GLU A 20 -9.15 -22.37 22.71
N LYS A 21 -10.29 -22.56 23.40
CA LYS A 21 -11.59 -22.84 22.76
C LYS A 21 -12.28 -21.59 22.20
N HIS A 22 -11.82 -20.39 22.56
CA HIS A 22 -12.55 -19.15 22.28
C HIS A 22 -11.79 -18.16 21.39
N TYR A 23 -10.46 -18.19 21.36
CA TYR A 23 -9.70 -17.24 20.52
C TYR A 23 -9.85 -17.50 19.02
N GLN A 24 -10.14 -18.74 18.62
CA GLN A 24 -10.23 -19.12 17.21
C GLN A 24 -11.37 -18.42 16.48
N GLN A 25 -11.05 -17.88 15.30
CA GLN A 25 -11.92 -17.20 14.34
C GLN A 25 -11.55 -17.56 12.89
N PHE A 26 -12.27 -17.04 11.89
CA PHE A 26 -12.14 -17.44 10.48
C PHE A 26 -10.70 -17.36 9.94
N ALA A 27 -10.00 -16.28 10.26
CA ALA A 27 -8.64 -16.03 9.78
C ALA A 27 -7.54 -16.79 10.56
N THR A 28 -7.90 -17.62 11.55
CA THR A 28 -6.92 -18.14 12.53
C THR A 28 -5.77 -18.89 11.89
N SER A 29 -6.08 -19.85 11.03
CA SER A 29 -5.06 -20.67 10.36
C SER A 29 -4.13 -19.83 9.47
N SER A 30 -4.56 -18.66 8.99
CA SER A 30 -3.74 -17.81 8.12
C SER A 30 -2.67 -17.02 8.89
N PHE A 31 -2.87 -16.76 10.18
CA PHE A 31 -1.96 -15.94 11.00
C PHE A 31 -1.57 -16.59 12.33
N GLU A 32 -1.72 -17.91 12.46
CA GLU A 32 -1.42 -18.65 13.69
C GLU A 32 0.03 -18.46 14.16
N SER A 33 0.99 -18.45 13.23
CA SER A 33 2.42 -18.28 13.54
C SER A 33 2.83 -16.84 13.88
N GLU A 34 1.96 -15.85 13.69
CA GLU A 34 2.28 -14.43 13.89
C GLU A 34 1.86 -13.91 15.29
N ASP A 35 1.25 -14.74 16.15
CA ASP A 35 0.64 -14.38 17.46
C ASP A 35 -0.35 -13.19 17.40
N ARG A 36 -0.76 -12.77 16.19
CA ARG A 36 -1.55 -11.57 15.92
C ARG A 36 -3.00 -11.62 16.38
N MET A 37 -3.51 -12.81 16.65
CA MET A 37 -4.90 -13.03 17.07
C MET A 37 -4.97 -13.77 18.40
N ARG A 38 -3.95 -13.61 19.24
CA ARG A 38 -3.92 -14.15 20.60
C ARG A 38 -4.00 -13.01 21.62
N PRO A 39 -5.20 -12.47 21.91
CA PRO A 39 -5.38 -11.40 22.89
C PRO A 39 -4.93 -11.87 24.27
N ALA A 40 -4.60 -10.93 25.15
CA ALA A 40 -4.32 -11.27 26.54
C ALA A 40 -5.58 -11.69 27.31
N LEU A 41 -6.73 -11.13 26.92
CA LEU A 41 -8.04 -11.39 27.55
C LEU A 41 -9.15 -11.41 26.49
N ILE A 42 -10.00 -12.42 26.54
CA ILE A 42 -11.26 -12.46 25.79
C ILE A 42 -12.39 -12.18 26.78
N VAL A 43 -13.25 -11.20 26.48
CA VAL A 43 -14.41 -10.86 27.29
C VAL A 43 -15.67 -11.09 26.47
N LYS A 44 -16.58 -11.93 26.97
CA LYS A 44 -17.93 -12.10 26.41
C LYS A 44 -18.93 -11.30 27.26
N PRO A 45 -19.27 -10.06 26.88
CA PRO A 45 -20.13 -9.22 27.71
C PRO A 45 -21.53 -9.82 27.81
N LYS A 46 -22.18 -9.68 28.96
CA LYS A 46 -23.58 -10.10 29.15
C LYS A 46 -24.56 -9.00 28.74
N ASN A 47 -24.15 -7.74 28.86
CA ASN A 47 -24.98 -6.56 28.65
C ASN A 47 -24.12 -5.33 28.27
N LYS A 48 -24.76 -4.19 28.05
CA LYS A 48 -24.07 -2.94 27.69
C LYS A 48 -23.22 -2.35 28.81
N ALA A 49 -23.56 -2.60 30.08
CA ALA A 49 -22.76 -2.14 31.21
C ALA A 49 -21.41 -2.86 31.27
N ASP A 50 -21.37 -4.15 30.91
CA ASP A 50 -20.11 -4.89 30.74
C ASP A 50 -19.26 -4.26 29.63
N ILE A 51 -19.86 -3.96 28.46
CA ILE A 51 -19.17 -3.29 27.35
C ILE A 51 -18.56 -1.96 27.82
N ALA A 52 -19.36 -1.11 28.48
CA ALA A 52 -18.90 0.17 29.01
C ALA A 52 -17.75 0.00 30.02
N THR A 53 -17.83 -1.03 30.88
CA THR A 53 -16.80 -1.35 31.87
C THR A 53 -15.49 -1.75 31.19
N VAL A 54 -15.56 -2.61 30.16
CA VAL A 54 -14.39 -3.03 29.37
C VAL A 54 -13.74 -1.84 28.67
N LEU A 55 -14.52 -0.96 28.03
CA LEU A 55 -14.00 0.21 27.32
C LEU A 55 -13.32 1.20 28.29
N LYS A 56 -13.90 1.44 29.46
CA LYS A 56 -13.28 2.29 30.51
C LYS A 56 -12.00 1.68 31.05
N TYR A 57 -11.98 0.37 31.27
CA TYR A 57 -10.78 -0.35 31.68
C TYR A 57 -9.68 -0.24 30.61
N ALA A 58 -10.01 -0.53 29.36
CA ALA A 58 -9.07 -0.45 28.23
C ALA A 58 -8.46 0.96 28.09
N LYS A 59 -9.30 2.00 28.17
CA LYS A 59 -8.86 3.40 28.12
C LYS A 59 -7.92 3.77 29.27
N SER A 60 -8.24 3.38 30.51
CA SER A 60 -7.43 3.72 31.69
C SER A 60 -6.08 2.98 31.74
N HIS A 61 -5.97 1.86 31.03
CA HIS A 61 -4.75 1.05 31.00
C HIS A 61 -3.98 1.15 29.66
N HIS A 62 -4.43 2.00 28.74
CA HIS A 62 -3.84 2.15 27.40
C HIS A 62 -3.78 0.84 26.60
N ILE A 63 -4.86 0.05 26.65
CA ILE A 63 -4.97 -1.26 26.00
C ILE A 63 -5.96 -1.17 24.83
N ALA A 64 -5.63 -1.77 23.69
CA ALA A 64 -6.54 -1.81 22.55
C ALA A 64 -7.65 -2.86 22.72
N VAL A 65 -8.77 -2.65 22.03
CA VAL A 65 -9.91 -3.58 22.01
C VAL A 65 -10.23 -3.98 20.58
N ALA A 66 -10.25 -5.28 20.31
CA ALA A 66 -10.81 -5.82 19.07
C ALA A 66 -12.24 -6.33 19.32
N ILE A 67 -13.19 -5.89 18.49
CA ILE A 67 -14.59 -6.26 18.63
C ILE A 67 -14.89 -7.45 17.71
N ARG A 68 -15.59 -8.45 18.24
CA ARG A 68 -16.00 -9.64 17.53
C ARG A 68 -17.50 -9.89 17.67
N THR A 69 -18.14 -10.23 16.55
CA THR A 69 -19.43 -10.92 16.54
C THR A 69 -19.24 -12.31 15.91
N GLY A 70 -19.36 -12.43 14.59
CA GLY A 70 -19.19 -13.72 13.90
C GLY A 70 -17.72 -14.17 13.76
N GLY A 71 -16.76 -13.26 13.87
CA GLY A 71 -15.33 -13.57 13.68
C GLY A 71 -14.94 -13.90 12.23
N ASN A 72 -15.69 -13.39 11.25
CA ASN A 72 -15.50 -13.62 9.81
C ASN A 72 -14.67 -12.51 9.14
N GLN A 73 -13.87 -11.77 9.91
CA GLN A 73 -13.02 -10.73 9.36
C GLN A 73 -11.80 -11.38 8.71
N TYR A 74 -11.64 -11.22 7.39
CA TYR A 74 -10.68 -11.98 6.59
C TYR A 74 -9.20 -11.68 6.84
N SER A 75 -8.86 -10.63 7.58
CA SER A 75 -7.48 -10.29 7.92
C SER A 75 -7.19 -10.39 9.42
N GLY A 76 -8.10 -11.01 10.18
CA GLY A 76 -7.97 -11.27 11.61
C GLY A 76 -8.31 -10.08 12.51
N ALA A 77 -8.77 -8.95 11.98
CA ALA A 77 -8.98 -7.71 12.74
C ALA A 77 -10.12 -7.76 13.78
N SER A 78 -10.95 -8.80 13.77
CA SER A 78 -11.86 -9.10 14.89
C SER A 78 -11.14 -9.74 16.10
N SER A 79 -9.81 -9.82 16.07
CA SER A 79 -8.93 -10.20 17.18
C SER A 79 -7.72 -9.26 17.22
N THR A 80 -6.83 -9.47 18.19
CA THR A 80 -5.69 -8.61 18.48
C THR A 80 -4.59 -9.40 19.19
N PRO A 81 -3.30 -9.01 19.10
CA PRO A 81 -2.25 -9.64 19.90
C PRO A 81 -2.33 -9.21 21.37
N ALA A 82 -1.68 -9.98 22.26
CA ALA A 82 -1.38 -9.50 23.60
C ALA A 82 -0.56 -8.19 23.54
N PRO A 83 -0.75 -7.24 24.48
CA PRO A 83 -1.51 -7.34 25.73
C PRO A 83 -3.00 -6.96 25.62
N ASN A 84 -3.58 -6.98 24.42
CA ASN A 84 -4.90 -6.39 24.15
C ASN A 84 -6.10 -7.28 24.47
N ILE A 85 -7.30 -6.69 24.43
CA ILE A 85 -8.57 -7.35 24.74
C ILE A 85 -9.33 -7.68 23.46
N GLN A 86 -9.91 -8.87 23.38
CA GLN A 86 -10.97 -9.17 22.42
C GLN A 86 -12.33 -9.11 23.14
N LEU A 87 -13.22 -8.24 22.66
CA LEU A 87 -14.59 -8.14 23.14
C LEU A 87 -15.51 -8.93 22.20
N ASP A 88 -15.96 -10.10 22.64
CA ASP A 88 -16.69 -11.08 21.83
C ASP A 88 -18.19 -11.10 22.15
N LEU A 89 -18.98 -10.49 21.26
CA LEU A 89 -20.43 -10.39 21.35
C LEU A 89 -21.16 -11.58 20.72
N LYS A 90 -20.46 -12.62 20.19
CA LYS A 90 -21.07 -13.71 19.41
C LYS A 90 -22.33 -14.30 20.04
N THR A 91 -22.32 -14.47 21.36
CA THR A 91 -23.41 -15.05 22.16
C THR A 91 -24.19 -14.01 22.98
N THR A 92 -23.86 -12.73 22.85
CA THR A 92 -24.52 -11.62 23.56
C THR A 92 -25.74 -11.11 22.78
N PHE A 93 -26.76 -10.61 23.49
CA PHE A 93 -27.99 -10.05 22.89
C PHE A 93 -28.70 -11.03 21.94
N LYS A 94 -28.97 -12.23 22.45
CA LYS A 94 -29.64 -13.33 21.74
C LYS A 94 -31.01 -13.68 22.34
N GLY A 95 -31.52 -12.83 23.22
CA GLY A 95 -32.82 -13.01 23.86
C GLY A 95 -33.99 -12.62 22.94
N PRO A 96 -35.24 -12.95 23.33
CA PRO A 96 -36.43 -12.57 22.57
C PRO A 96 -36.60 -11.06 22.38
N SER A 97 -36.10 -10.25 23.33
CA SER A 97 -36.14 -8.78 23.27
C SER A 97 -35.12 -8.17 22.31
N ASP A 98 -34.15 -8.97 21.84
CA ASP A 98 -33.06 -8.49 20.98
C ASP A 98 -33.43 -8.58 19.49
N ARG A 99 -34.69 -8.88 19.16
CA ARG A 99 -35.27 -8.72 17.83
C ARG A 99 -36.76 -8.43 17.90
N CYS A 100 -37.22 -7.39 17.19
CA CYS A 100 -38.62 -7.00 17.13
C CYS A 100 -38.96 -6.47 15.73
N ILE A 101 -39.94 -7.08 15.08
CA ILE A 101 -40.54 -6.56 13.83
C ILE A 101 -41.62 -5.56 14.20
N PHE A 102 -41.67 -4.45 13.49
CA PHE A 102 -42.71 -3.44 13.62
C PHE A 102 -42.99 -2.79 12.27
N GLU A 103 -44.08 -2.04 12.19
CA GLU A 103 -44.53 -1.39 10.96
C GLU A 103 -44.65 0.12 11.19
N LYS A 104 -44.21 0.91 10.21
CA LYS A 104 -44.37 2.37 10.20
C LYS A 104 -44.80 2.78 8.80
N ASP A 105 -45.94 3.46 8.69
CA ASP A 105 -46.49 3.93 7.42
C ASP A 105 -46.62 2.82 6.34
N GLY A 106 -47.07 1.63 6.73
CA GLY A 106 -47.21 0.46 5.83
C GLY A 106 -45.91 -0.32 5.57
N GLN A 107 -44.76 0.27 5.93
CA GLN A 107 -43.43 -0.28 5.67
C GLN A 107 -42.95 -1.12 6.87
N PRO A 108 -42.58 -2.41 6.65
CA PRO A 108 -42.02 -3.24 7.72
C PRO A 108 -40.56 -2.87 8.02
N PHE A 109 -40.22 -2.93 9.31
CA PHE A 109 -38.89 -2.77 9.85
C PHE A 109 -38.59 -3.87 10.88
N ILE A 110 -37.31 -4.10 11.15
CA ILE A 110 -36.86 -4.90 12.28
C ILE A 110 -35.79 -4.16 13.06
N ARG A 111 -35.96 -4.06 14.38
CA ARG A 111 -34.86 -3.76 15.31
C ARG A 111 -34.25 -5.09 15.72
N THR A 112 -32.97 -5.32 15.48
CA THR A 112 -32.31 -6.61 15.74
C THR A 112 -30.89 -6.43 16.28
N SER A 113 -30.46 -7.36 17.13
CA SER A 113 -29.10 -7.44 17.62
C SER A 113 -28.14 -7.76 16.48
N VAL A 114 -26.94 -7.17 16.54
CA VAL A 114 -25.89 -7.42 15.55
C VAL A 114 -25.21 -8.78 15.69
N SER A 115 -25.52 -9.52 16.77
CA SER A 115 -24.95 -10.83 17.06
C SER A 115 -25.66 -11.97 16.35
N TRP A 116 -26.78 -11.74 15.68
CA TRP A 116 -27.43 -12.78 14.87
C TRP A 116 -26.58 -13.17 13.66
N GLY A 117 -26.41 -14.48 13.44
CA GLY A 117 -25.85 -15.00 12.19
C GLY A 117 -26.83 -14.80 11.04
N LEU A 118 -26.34 -14.68 9.81
CA LEU A 118 -27.18 -14.42 8.63
C LEU A 118 -28.24 -15.52 8.44
N GLY A 119 -27.88 -16.79 8.70
CA GLY A 119 -28.84 -17.91 8.67
C GLY A 119 -29.98 -17.77 9.67
N GLU A 120 -29.65 -17.49 10.93
CA GLU A 120 -30.66 -17.29 11.99
C GLU A 120 -31.55 -16.08 11.70
N PHE A 121 -30.95 -15.00 11.20
CA PHE A 121 -31.65 -13.78 10.84
C PHE A 121 -32.64 -14.02 9.71
N GLN A 122 -32.21 -14.64 8.61
CA GLN A 122 -33.10 -14.92 7.48
C GLN A 122 -34.18 -15.95 7.82
N ALA A 123 -33.84 -16.99 8.57
CA ALA A 123 -34.82 -17.98 9.02
C ALA A 123 -35.92 -17.35 9.89
N PHE A 124 -35.60 -16.32 10.68
CA PHE A 124 -36.58 -15.54 11.43
C PHE A 124 -37.47 -14.70 10.50
N LEU A 125 -36.88 -13.97 9.54
CA LEU A 125 -37.64 -13.12 8.61
C LEU A 125 -38.59 -13.93 7.71
N ALA A 126 -38.15 -15.09 7.23
CA ALA A 126 -38.93 -15.96 6.36
C ALA A 126 -40.25 -16.44 7.00
N GLN A 127 -40.31 -16.56 8.33
CA GLN A 127 -41.53 -16.92 9.06
C GLN A 127 -42.65 -15.87 8.92
N TYR A 128 -42.28 -14.64 8.58
CA TYR A 128 -43.20 -13.50 8.43
C TYR A 128 -43.39 -13.10 6.95
N GLY A 129 -42.86 -13.86 6.00
CA GLY A 129 -42.87 -13.49 4.58
C GLY A 129 -42.09 -12.20 4.30
N LEU A 130 -41.01 -11.96 5.06
CA LEU A 130 -40.17 -10.78 4.97
C LEU A 130 -38.75 -11.16 4.53
N PHE A 131 -38.05 -10.24 3.88
CA PHE A 131 -36.65 -10.40 3.49
C PHE A 131 -35.93 -9.06 3.35
N VAL A 132 -34.61 -9.11 3.21
CA VAL A 132 -33.75 -7.99 2.86
C VAL A 132 -32.47 -8.52 2.20
N ALA A 133 -31.83 -7.74 1.33
CA ALA A 133 -30.57 -8.14 0.72
C ALA A 133 -29.47 -8.26 1.77
N HIS A 134 -28.84 -9.42 1.89
CA HIS A 134 -27.70 -9.67 2.77
C HIS A 134 -26.80 -10.78 2.18
N GLY A 135 -25.70 -11.11 2.87
CA GLY A 135 -24.73 -12.12 2.42
C GLY A 135 -25.17 -13.58 2.55
N GLN A 136 -24.26 -14.49 2.18
CA GLN A 136 -24.60 -15.90 1.92
C GLN A 136 -24.09 -16.86 3.00
N CYS A 137 -22.97 -16.55 3.66
CA CYS A 137 -22.32 -17.47 4.58
C CYS A 137 -23.08 -17.52 5.92
N ILE A 138 -23.50 -18.72 6.34
CA ILE A 138 -24.31 -18.90 7.56
C ILE A 138 -23.62 -18.36 8.82
N GLY A 139 -22.30 -18.51 8.91
CA GLY A 139 -21.49 -18.11 10.07
C GLY A 139 -21.16 -16.63 10.15
N VAL A 140 -21.48 -15.83 9.12
CA VAL A 140 -21.31 -14.37 9.15
C VAL A 140 -22.40 -13.75 10.03
N HIS A 141 -22.05 -12.78 10.86
CA HIS A 141 -22.99 -12.08 11.72
C HIS A 141 -23.23 -10.64 11.24
N LEU A 142 -24.40 -10.11 11.58
CA LEU A 142 -24.87 -8.79 11.14
C LEU A 142 -23.88 -7.65 11.47
N GLY A 143 -23.19 -7.68 12.61
CA GLY A 143 -22.39 -6.55 13.09
C GLY A 143 -21.22 -6.14 12.19
N GLY A 144 -20.39 -7.10 11.77
CA GLY A 144 -19.34 -6.81 10.80
C GLY A 144 -19.92 -6.60 9.40
N HIS A 145 -20.92 -7.41 9.04
CA HIS A 145 -21.52 -7.43 7.71
C HIS A 145 -22.13 -6.09 7.30
N VAL A 146 -22.87 -5.45 8.21
CA VAL A 146 -23.56 -4.18 7.96
C VAL A 146 -22.60 -3.02 7.74
N GLN A 147 -21.46 -3.00 8.44
CA GLN A 147 -20.50 -1.90 8.36
C GLN A 147 -19.71 -1.91 7.04
N THR A 148 -19.55 -3.07 6.40
CA THR A 148 -18.80 -3.24 5.15
C THR A 148 -19.68 -3.23 3.90
N GLY A 149 -20.95 -2.83 4.03
CA GLY A 149 -21.95 -2.85 2.95
C GLY A 149 -22.97 -3.95 3.16
N GLY A 150 -22.47 -5.18 3.20
CA GLY A 150 -23.29 -6.38 3.25
C GLY A 150 -23.64 -6.86 1.85
N TRP A 151 -22.67 -7.58 1.28
CA TRP A 151 -22.68 -8.09 -0.09
C TRP A 151 -23.27 -9.51 -0.11
N GLY A 152 -24.16 -9.80 -1.06
CA GLY A 152 -24.81 -11.09 -1.29
C GLY A 152 -25.12 -11.36 -2.77
N GLN A 153 -26.27 -11.96 -3.08
CA GLN A 153 -26.75 -12.15 -4.47
C GLN A 153 -27.64 -11.01 -4.97
N LEU A 154 -28.27 -10.25 -4.08
CA LEU A 154 -29.40 -9.37 -4.42
C LEU A 154 -29.02 -7.89 -4.64
N GLN A 155 -27.73 -7.57 -4.82
CA GLN A 155 -27.29 -6.17 -4.83
C GLN A 155 -27.81 -5.39 -6.03
N ARG A 156 -28.01 -6.01 -7.20
CA ARG A 156 -28.56 -5.27 -8.35
C ARG A 156 -30.01 -4.95 -8.11
N SER A 157 -30.81 -5.91 -7.67
CA SER A 157 -32.25 -5.73 -7.46
C SER A 157 -32.57 -4.83 -6.26
N PHE A 158 -31.87 -5.03 -5.14
CA PHE A 158 -32.26 -4.47 -3.83
C PHE A 158 -31.19 -3.62 -3.14
N GLY A 159 -29.93 -3.66 -3.58
CA GLY A 159 -28.83 -2.88 -2.99
C GLY A 159 -28.04 -3.64 -1.91
N LEU A 160 -27.17 -2.94 -1.19
CA LEU A 160 -26.40 -3.53 -0.09
C LEU A 160 -27.25 -3.62 1.18
N PHE A 161 -26.95 -4.56 2.09
CA PHE A 161 -27.68 -4.68 3.35
C PHE A 161 -27.74 -3.36 4.15
N GLY A 162 -26.60 -2.65 4.20
CA GLY A 162 -26.47 -1.36 4.88
C GLY A 162 -27.31 -0.24 4.28
N ASP A 163 -27.79 -0.38 3.03
CA ASP A 163 -28.70 0.60 2.40
C ASP A 163 -30.09 0.63 3.02
N HIS A 164 -30.41 -0.38 3.82
CA HIS A 164 -31.69 -0.55 4.47
C HIS A 164 -31.65 -0.16 5.96
N VAL A 165 -30.48 0.18 6.50
CA VAL A 165 -30.33 0.58 7.91
C VAL A 165 -30.88 1.99 8.10
N THR A 166 -31.64 2.21 9.18
CA THR A 166 -32.20 3.52 9.55
C THR A 166 -31.79 4.00 10.93
N CYS A 167 -31.35 3.09 11.80
CA CYS A 167 -30.84 3.41 13.13
C CYS A 167 -29.76 2.41 13.53
N ILE A 168 -28.71 2.89 14.21
CA ILE A 168 -27.61 2.10 14.74
C ILE A 168 -27.49 2.41 16.23
N GLU A 169 -27.71 1.41 17.08
CA GLU A 169 -27.49 1.53 18.51
C GLU A 169 -26.05 1.12 18.85
N ILE A 170 -25.27 2.09 19.32
CA ILE A 170 -23.82 1.94 19.56
C ILE A 170 -23.45 2.32 20.99
N VAL A 171 -22.54 1.57 21.59
CA VAL A 171 -21.84 1.97 22.81
C VAL A 171 -20.57 2.71 22.41
N ASN A 172 -20.51 4.00 22.69
CA ASN A 172 -19.40 4.88 22.31
C ASN A 172 -18.16 4.69 23.20
N TYR A 173 -17.09 5.44 22.93
CA TYR A 173 -15.82 5.34 23.67
C TYR A 173 -15.91 5.78 25.15
N GLN A 174 -16.97 6.50 25.54
CA GLN A 174 -17.28 6.84 26.94
C GLN A 174 -18.05 5.72 27.66
N GLY A 175 -18.53 4.72 26.92
CA GLY A 175 -19.38 3.65 27.44
C GLY A 175 -20.87 4.03 27.50
N GLU A 176 -21.30 5.05 26.78
CA GLU A 176 -22.70 5.48 26.68
C GLU A 176 -23.37 4.79 25.51
N SER A 177 -24.60 4.31 25.71
CA SER A 177 -25.44 3.76 24.64
C SER A 177 -26.20 4.89 23.98
N ILE A 178 -25.98 5.08 22.68
CA ILE A 178 -26.65 6.09 21.87
C ILE A 178 -27.27 5.46 20.63
N ASP A 179 -28.36 6.05 20.16
CA ASP A 179 -28.97 5.75 18.87
C ASP A 179 -28.45 6.76 17.83
N VAL A 180 -27.93 6.24 16.73
CA VAL A 180 -27.36 7.02 15.63
C VAL A 180 -28.25 6.84 14.41
N THR A 181 -28.85 7.93 13.94
CA THR A 181 -29.66 8.00 12.71
C THR A 181 -29.12 9.09 11.79
N PRO A 182 -29.54 9.13 10.51
CA PRO A 182 -29.18 10.22 9.60
C PRO A 182 -29.60 11.62 10.07
N GLU A 183 -30.59 11.71 10.96
CA GLU A 183 -31.10 12.96 11.55
C GLU A 183 -30.37 13.33 12.85
N SER A 184 -29.94 12.35 13.65
CA SER A 184 -29.27 12.62 14.93
C SER A 184 -27.78 12.93 14.76
N ASP A 185 -27.07 12.14 13.94
CA ASP A 185 -25.65 12.32 13.63
C ASP A 185 -25.31 11.66 12.29
N ARG A 186 -25.47 12.44 11.21
CA ARG A 186 -25.27 11.97 9.84
C ARG A 186 -23.84 11.51 9.56
N ASP A 187 -22.85 12.18 10.13
CA ASP A 187 -21.45 11.90 9.85
C ASP A 187 -21.04 10.59 10.49
N LEU A 188 -21.42 10.36 11.76
CA LEU A 188 -21.19 9.10 12.45
C LEU A 188 -21.98 7.96 11.79
N PHE A 189 -23.24 8.19 11.40
CA PHE A 189 -24.06 7.21 10.69
C PHE A 189 -23.37 6.74 9.39
N SER A 190 -22.94 7.70 8.57
CA SER A 190 -22.27 7.44 7.29
C SER A 190 -20.93 6.72 7.51
N ALA A 191 -20.16 7.16 8.50
CA ALA A 191 -18.86 6.60 8.83
C ALA A 191 -18.95 5.15 9.33
N ILE A 192 -19.99 4.80 10.09
CA ILE A 192 -20.24 3.41 10.49
C ILE A 192 -20.62 2.55 9.27
N LEU A 193 -21.47 3.08 8.37
CA LEU A 193 -21.94 2.40 7.16
C LEU A 193 -21.03 2.65 5.96
N GLY A 194 -19.77 2.22 6.08
CA GLY A 194 -18.78 2.30 5.00
C GLY A 194 -17.35 2.47 5.46
N GLY A 195 -17.15 2.83 6.73
CA GLY A 195 -15.84 2.83 7.37
C GLY A 195 -15.36 1.42 7.75
N SER A 196 -14.17 1.35 8.34
CA SER A 196 -13.63 0.09 8.83
C SER A 196 -14.39 -0.34 10.11
N PRO A 197 -14.88 -1.59 10.20
CA PRO A 197 -15.72 -2.03 11.31
C PRO A 197 -15.09 -1.83 12.69
N GLY A 198 -15.88 -1.34 13.65
CA GLY A 198 -15.49 -1.25 15.05
C GLY A 198 -14.67 -0.02 15.46
N ASN A 199 -14.38 0.92 14.55
CA ASN A 199 -13.60 2.12 14.87
C ASN A 199 -14.34 3.12 15.77
N PHE A 200 -15.66 3.23 15.64
CA PHE A 200 -16.44 4.29 16.29
C PHE A 200 -17.13 3.85 17.59
N GLY A 201 -17.04 2.57 17.93
CA GLY A 201 -17.66 1.98 19.11
C GLY A 201 -18.20 0.59 18.87
N VAL A 202 -18.92 0.08 19.86
CA VAL A 202 -19.48 -1.28 19.85
C VAL A 202 -20.95 -1.22 19.46
N ILE A 203 -21.26 -1.55 18.21
CA ILE A 203 -22.65 -1.65 17.76
C ILE A 203 -23.30 -2.84 18.48
N THR A 204 -24.51 -2.63 19.00
CA THR A 204 -25.28 -3.67 19.70
C THR A 204 -26.54 -4.05 18.95
N HIS A 205 -27.25 -3.07 18.38
CA HIS A 205 -28.46 -3.29 17.58
C HIS A 205 -28.49 -2.39 16.36
N ILE A 206 -29.27 -2.80 15.36
CA ILE A 206 -29.59 -2.01 14.17
C ILE A 206 -31.09 -2.08 13.90
N THR A 207 -31.62 -1.02 13.30
CA THR A 207 -32.97 -1.01 12.72
C THR A 207 -32.86 -1.04 11.20
N VAL A 208 -33.55 -2.01 10.58
CA VAL A 208 -33.44 -2.30 9.15
C VAL A 208 -34.83 -2.27 8.51
N LYS A 209 -34.94 -1.60 7.37
CA LYS A 209 -36.10 -1.62 6.48
C LYS A 209 -36.19 -2.97 5.76
N LEU A 210 -37.37 -3.58 5.74
CA LEU A 210 -37.59 -4.90 5.14
C LEU A 210 -38.45 -4.85 3.87
N TYR A 211 -38.49 -5.96 3.14
CA TYR A 211 -39.35 -6.16 1.98
C TYR A 211 -40.37 -7.27 2.26
N ARG A 212 -41.55 -7.20 1.65
CA ARG A 212 -42.59 -8.24 1.77
C ARG A 212 -42.61 -9.09 0.52
N ASP A 213 -42.78 -10.39 0.69
CA ASP A 213 -42.95 -11.30 -0.45
C ASP A 213 -44.15 -10.94 -1.33
N ALA A 214 -45.22 -10.43 -0.72
CA ALA A 214 -46.45 -10.05 -1.40
C ALA A 214 -46.25 -8.95 -2.46
N ASP A 215 -45.20 -8.14 -2.34
CA ASP A 215 -44.88 -7.04 -3.26
C ASP A 215 -44.12 -7.54 -4.52
N TYR A 216 -43.68 -8.81 -4.53
CA TYR A 216 -42.77 -9.38 -5.53
C TYR A 216 -43.25 -10.73 -6.06
N GLN A 217 -44.57 -10.88 -6.23
CA GLN A 217 -45.17 -12.14 -6.67
C GLN A 217 -44.65 -12.55 -8.06
N GLY A 218 -44.35 -13.84 -8.21
CA GLY A 218 -43.83 -14.37 -9.47
C GLY A 218 -42.33 -14.20 -9.66
N SER A 219 -41.57 -13.88 -8.60
CA SER A 219 -40.10 -14.02 -8.62
C SER A 219 -39.67 -15.41 -9.09
N ARG A 220 -38.57 -15.45 -9.84
CA ARG A 220 -37.93 -16.65 -10.35
C ARG A 220 -36.55 -16.78 -9.74
N GLY A 221 -36.18 -17.99 -9.37
CA GLY A 221 -34.86 -18.30 -8.85
C GLY A 221 -34.34 -19.62 -9.39
N LEU A 222 -33.05 -19.65 -9.68
CA LEU A 222 -32.31 -20.83 -10.10
C LEU A 222 -31.10 -20.99 -9.19
N LYS A 223 -30.97 -22.18 -8.60
CA LYS A 223 -29.73 -22.66 -7.96
C LYS A 223 -29.27 -23.86 -8.77
N SER A 224 -28.16 -23.72 -9.48
CA SER A 224 -27.67 -24.73 -10.41
C SER A 224 -26.25 -25.15 -10.09
N LEU A 225 -25.92 -26.39 -10.42
CA LEU A 225 -24.63 -27.03 -10.12
C LEU A 225 -24.03 -27.54 -11.42
N PHE A 226 -22.72 -27.40 -11.57
CA PHE A 226 -21.98 -27.95 -12.71
C PHE A 226 -20.74 -28.66 -12.21
N TRP A 227 -20.39 -29.76 -12.87
CA TRP A 227 -19.01 -30.23 -12.82
C TRP A 227 -18.11 -29.15 -13.38
N TYR A 228 -16.98 -28.91 -12.72
CA TYR A 228 -15.98 -28.00 -13.27
C TYR A 228 -15.53 -28.51 -14.64
N ASP A 229 -15.81 -27.72 -15.65
CA ASP A 229 -15.28 -27.82 -16.99
C ASP A 229 -14.91 -26.39 -17.41
N PRO A 230 -13.69 -26.15 -17.92
CA PRO A 230 -13.25 -24.79 -18.25
C PRO A 230 -14.14 -24.13 -19.31
N LYS A 231 -14.72 -24.89 -20.26
CA LYS A 231 -15.63 -24.33 -21.27
C LYS A 231 -16.97 -23.92 -20.66
N ILE A 232 -17.49 -24.72 -19.72
CA ILE A 232 -18.71 -24.37 -18.97
C ILE A 232 -18.47 -23.09 -18.17
N LEU A 233 -17.33 -23.01 -17.46
CA LEU A 233 -16.98 -21.82 -16.70
C LEU A 233 -16.87 -20.59 -17.61
N GLU A 234 -16.09 -20.68 -18.68
CA GLU A 234 -15.88 -19.56 -19.60
C GLU A 234 -17.21 -19.06 -20.18
N ARG A 235 -18.13 -19.97 -20.56
CA ARG A 235 -19.47 -19.60 -21.01
C ARG A 235 -20.25 -18.84 -19.93
N LEU A 236 -20.26 -19.34 -18.68
CA LEU A 236 -20.95 -18.68 -17.57
C LEU A 236 -20.33 -17.31 -17.25
N LEU A 237 -19.01 -17.20 -17.28
CA LEU A 237 -18.31 -15.92 -17.09
C LEU A 237 -18.53 -14.96 -18.25
N ASN A 238 -18.72 -15.44 -19.48
CA ASN A 238 -19.16 -14.59 -20.59
C ASN A 238 -20.54 -14.00 -20.34
N ILE A 239 -21.49 -14.76 -19.77
CA ILE A 239 -22.81 -14.21 -19.38
C ILE A 239 -22.65 -13.14 -18.30
N VAL A 240 -21.79 -13.38 -17.30
CA VAL A 240 -21.45 -12.38 -16.27
C VAL A 240 -20.85 -11.11 -16.89
N ALA A 241 -19.92 -11.25 -17.84
CA ALA A 241 -19.28 -10.14 -18.53
C ALA A 241 -20.28 -9.34 -19.38
N GLU A 242 -21.13 -10.03 -20.16
CA GLU A 242 -22.20 -9.41 -20.95
C GLU A 242 -23.16 -8.60 -20.06
N MET A 243 -23.56 -9.15 -18.90
CA MET A 243 -24.40 -8.44 -17.94
C MET A 243 -23.70 -7.23 -17.30
N ALA A 244 -22.41 -7.33 -17.01
CA ALA A 244 -21.63 -6.25 -16.41
C ALA A 244 -21.32 -5.11 -17.41
N ASP A 245 -21.13 -5.45 -18.69
CA ASP A 245 -20.89 -4.52 -19.79
C ASP A 245 -22.19 -3.84 -20.27
N ASN A 246 -23.34 -4.50 -20.13
CA ASN A 246 -24.64 -3.94 -20.49
C ASN A 246 -25.14 -2.92 -19.44
N ASP A 247 -24.89 -1.64 -19.71
CA ASP A 247 -25.28 -0.55 -18.81
C ASP A 247 -26.81 -0.33 -18.72
N ASN A 248 -27.55 -0.78 -19.74
CA ASN A 248 -29.01 -0.64 -19.83
C ASN A 248 -29.76 -1.88 -19.31
N LEU A 249 -29.06 -2.85 -18.72
CA LEU A 249 -29.71 -4.01 -18.14
C LEU A 249 -30.60 -3.59 -16.97
N GLU A 250 -31.88 -3.96 -17.07
CA GLU A 250 -32.87 -3.69 -16.02
C GLU A 250 -32.45 -4.31 -14.68
N ARG A 251 -32.89 -3.70 -13.59
CA ARG A 251 -32.50 -4.10 -12.23
C ARG A 251 -33.09 -5.44 -11.77
N ASN A 252 -34.00 -6.02 -12.52
CA ASN A 252 -34.74 -7.23 -12.16
C ASN A 252 -33.86 -8.49 -12.05
N TYR A 253 -32.66 -8.47 -12.62
CA TYR A 253 -31.79 -9.64 -12.76
C TYR A 253 -30.58 -9.56 -11.82
N ASP A 254 -30.33 -10.66 -11.10
CA ASP A 254 -29.10 -10.90 -10.35
C ASP A 254 -28.47 -12.24 -10.78
N LEU A 255 -27.13 -12.25 -10.89
CA LEU A 255 -26.36 -13.42 -11.27
C LEU A 255 -25.08 -13.52 -10.44
N CYS A 256 -24.91 -14.67 -9.82
CA CYS A 256 -23.72 -15.08 -9.09
C CYS A 256 -23.19 -16.39 -9.67
N VAL A 257 -21.92 -16.41 -10.06
CA VAL A 257 -21.20 -17.66 -10.39
C VAL A 257 -20.14 -17.88 -9.32
N THR A 258 -20.11 -19.06 -8.71
CA THR A 258 -19.15 -19.43 -7.67
C THR A 258 -18.42 -20.69 -8.07
N ILE A 259 -17.12 -20.76 -7.83
CA ILE A 259 -16.31 -21.99 -7.92
C ILE A 259 -15.80 -22.32 -6.54
N MET A 260 -15.92 -23.59 -6.18
CA MET A 260 -15.26 -24.14 -5.00
C MET A 260 -14.51 -25.41 -5.39
N SER A 261 -13.23 -25.44 -5.05
CA SER A 261 -12.51 -26.71 -4.93
C SER A 261 -13.16 -27.49 -3.78
N SER A 262 -13.62 -28.73 -3.99
CA SER A 262 -14.45 -29.37 -2.96
C SER A 262 -13.64 -29.93 -1.79
N THR A 263 -14.26 -29.90 -0.63
CA THR A 263 -13.99 -30.78 0.51
C THR A 263 -15.25 -31.61 0.78
N ASN A 264 -15.17 -32.66 1.61
CA ASN A 264 -16.34 -33.42 2.11
C ASN A 264 -17.50 -32.50 2.54
N LYS A 265 -17.19 -31.46 3.33
CA LYS A 265 -18.20 -30.54 3.88
C LYS A 265 -18.92 -29.73 2.80
N CYS A 266 -18.26 -29.47 1.66
CA CYS A 266 -18.87 -28.71 0.56
C CYS A 266 -19.99 -29.49 -0.14
N LEU A 267 -19.95 -30.82 -0.15
CA LEU A 267 -21.04 -31.64 -0.68
C LEU A 267 -22.24 -31.64 0.28
N ASP A 268 -21.98 -31.72 1.59
CA ASP A 268 -23.00 -31.59 2.64
C ASP A 268 -23.69 -30.22 2.64
N ALA A 269 -22.99 -29.19 2.14
CA ALA A 269 -23.51 -27.84 2.07
C ALA A 269 -24.63 -27.64 1.04
N ILE A 270 -24.88 -28.66 0.21
CA ILE A 270 -25.84 -28.63 -0.90
C ILE A 270 -26.86 -29.77 -0.70
N GLY A 271 -27.45 -29.85 0.49
CA GLY A 271 -28.46 -30.88 0.83
C GLY A 271 -27.85 -32.27 1.02
N GLU A 272 -28.61 -33.33 0.74
CA GLU A 272 -28.16 -34.74 0.81
C GLU A 272 -27.29 -35.14 -0.40
N LEU A 273 -26.46 -34.23 -0.91
CA LEU A 273 -25.67 -34.47 -2.11
C LEU A 273 -24.56 -35.50 -1.88
N ASP A 274 -23.93 -35.52 -0.70
CA ASP A 274 -22.84 -36.46 -0.41
C ASP A 274 -23.30 -37.94 -0.50
N PRO A 275 -24.43 -38.37 0.11
CA PRO A 275 -24.96 -39.72 -0.10
C PRO A 275 -25.22 -40.07 -1.58
N ILE A 276 -25.83 -39.15 -2.34
CA ILE A 276 -26.12 -39.34 -3.77
C ILE A 276 -24.81 -39.48 -4.55
N MET A 277 -23.81 -38.65 -4.24
CA MET A 277 -22.50 -38.66 -4.87
C MET A 277 -21.73 -39.95 -4.60
N ARG A 278 -21.76 -40.46 -3.37
CA ARG A 278 -21.17 -41.76 -3.02
C ARG A 278 -21.79 -42.91 -3.80
N GLN A 279 -23.11 -42.87 -4.01
CA GLN A 279 -23.82 -43.90 -4.74
C GLN A 279 -23.59 -43.82 -6.25
N SER A 280 -23.72 -42.63 -6.84
CA SER A 280 -23.70 -42.43 -8.29
C SER A 280 -22.29 -42.25 -8.86
N TYR A 281 -21.33 -41.78 -8.06
CA TYR A 281 -19.96 -41.48 -8.51
C TYR A 281 -18.90 -41.96 -7.50
N PRO A 282 -18.83 -43.26 -7.18
CA PRO A 282 -17.94 -43.80 -6.15
C PRO A 282 -16.45 -43.59 -6.44
N HIS A 283 -16.07 -43.45 -7.72
CA HIS A 283 -14.69 -43.20 -8.15
C HIS A 283 -14.17 -41.81 -7.76
N PHE A 284 -15.05 -40.88 -7.38
CA PHE A 284 -14.64 -39.59 -6.86
C PHE A 284 -14.20 -39.63 -5.41
N TYR A 285 -14.38 -40.75 -4.70
CA TYR A 285 -14.00 -40.89 -3.29
C TYR A 285 -12.69 -41.68 -3.13
N GLY A 286 -11.79 -41.15 -2.30
CA GLY A 286 -10.55 -41.81 -1.91
C GLY A 286 -10.76 -42.90 -0.86
N GLU A 287 -9.70 -43.67 -0.58
CA GLU A 287 -9.73 -44.75 0.43
C GLU A 287 -10.04 -44.24 1.85
N ASP A 288 -9.82 -42.94 2.11
CA ASP A 288 -10.15 -42.25 3.36
C ASP A 288 -11.64 -41.83 3.45
N GLY A 289 -12.45 -42.18 2.44
CA GLY A 289 -13.87 -41.86 2.36
C GLY A 289 -14.16 -40.39 2.06
N ARG A 290 -13.16 -39.60 1.63
CA ARG A 290 -13.31 -38.19 1.21
C ARG A 290 -13.31 -38.08 -0.32
N PRO A 291 -14.04 -37.15 -0.95
CA PRO A 291 -13.98 -36.95 -2.37
C PRO A 291 -12.60 -36.40 -2.76
N ASN A 292 -11.88 -37.12 -3.61
CA ASN A 292 -10.63 -36.70 -4.23
C ASN A 292 -10.83 -35.52 -5.19
N ALA A 293 -12.04 -35.36 -5.73
CA ALA A 293 -12.63 -34.15 -6.31
C ALA A 293 -14.07 -34.51 -6.71
N PRO A 294 -15.02 -33.57 -6.61
CA PRO A 294 -15.21 -32.75 -7.80
C PRO A 294 -15.16 -31.26 -7.50
N ARG A 295 -14.42 -30.48 -8.30
CA ARG A 295 -14.58 -29.02 -8.29
C ARG A 295 -15.97 -28.69 -8.85
N LEU A 296 -16.69 -27.84 -8.15
CA LEU A 296 -18.07 -27.49 -8.48
C LEU A 296 -18.14 -26.03 -8.91
N ILE A 297 -18.96 -25.78 -9.92
CA ILE A 297 -19.47 -24.45 -10.23
C ILE A 297 -20.89 -24.37 -9.68
N VAL A 298 -21.17 -23.41 -8.82
CA VAL A 298 -22.49 -23.13 -8.25
C VAL A 298 -22.98 -21.82 -8.83
N VAL A 299 -24.17 -21.83 -9.43
CA VAL A 299 -24.77 -20.65 -10.04
C VAL A 299 -26.05 -20.30 -9.31
N PHE A 300 -26.17 -19.03 -8.91
CA PHE A 300 -27.41 -18.44 -8.43
C PHE A 300 -27.85 -17.40 -9.45
N ALA A 301 -29.06 -17.56 -9.96
CA ALA A 301 -29.67 -16.61 -10.87
C ALA A 301 -31.07 -16.26 -10.38
N GLN A 302 -31.43 -14.99 -10.50
CA GLN A 302 -32.65 -14.44 -9.93
C GLN A 302 -33.30 -13.49 -10.92
N TRP A 303 -34.64 -13.55 -11.01
CA TRP A 303 -35.45 -12.50 -11.62
C TRP A 303 -36.63 -12.12 -10.71
N VAL A 304 -36.91 -10.83 -10.58
CA VAL A 304 -37.99 -10.32 -9.70
C VAL A 304 -38.74 -9.22 -10.42
N PRO A 305 -40.09 -9.19 -10.40
CA PRO A 305 -40.84 -8.09 -10.98
C PRO A 305 -40.82 -6.87 -10.05
N PHE A 306 -40.63 -5.68 -10.61
CA PHE A 306 -40.82 -4.39 -9.93
C PHE A 306 -42.04 -3.62 -10.45
N SER A 307 -42.65 -4.10 -11.54
CA SER A 307 -43.84 -3.57 -12.18
C SER A 307 -44.71 -4.72 -12.70
N GLU A 308 -46.03 -4.51 -12.80
CA GLU A 308 -46.97 -5.48 -13.37
C GLU A 308 -46.67 -5.84 -14.83
N ASN A 309 -45.98 -4.95 -15.55
CA ASN A 309 -45.61 -5.15 -16.95
C ASN A 309 -44.29 -5.93 -17.12
N ASP A 310 -43.54 -6.17 -16.03
CA ASP A 310 -42.27 -6.86 -16.10
C ASP A 310 -42.50 -8.33 -16.46
N LYS A 311 -41.79 -8.81 -17.48
CA LYS A 311 -41.83 -10.21 -17.90
C LYS A 311 -40.45 -10.84 -17.77
N CYS A 312 -40.42 -12.01 -17.16
CA CYS A 312 -39.21 -12.80 -17.05
C CYS A 312 -38.82 -13.35 -18.43
N ASP A 313 -37.58 -13.14 -18.84
CA ASP A 313 -37.00 -13.85 -19.98
C ASP A 313 -36.57 -15.25 -19.54
N GLU A 314 -37.43 -16.24 -19.76
CA GLU A 314 -37.14 -17.64 -19.42
C GLU A 314 -35.93 -18.17 -20.23
N ALA A 315 -35.66 -17.65 -21.43
CA ALA A 315 -34.52 -18.08 -22.24
C ALA A 315 -33.16 -17.72 -21.60
N TRP A 316 -33.12 -16.66 -20.79
CA TRP A 316 -31.93 -16.30 -20.01
C TRP A 316 -31.58 -17.37 -18.98
N PHE A 317 -32.59 -17.91 -18.26
CA PHE A 317 -32.38 -19.01 -17.33
C PHE A 317 -31.99 -20.32 -18.05
N GLU A 318 -32.60 -20.59 -19.20
CA GLU A 318 -32.27 -21.75 -20.05
C GLU A 318 -30.80 -21.74 -20.47
N ARG A 319 -30.31 -20.57 -20.94
CA ARG A 319 -28.90 -20.39 -21.31
C ARG A 319 -27.95 -20.61 -20.13
N ILE A 320 -28.34 -20.18 -18.92
CA ILE A 320 -27.52 -20.36 -17.72
C ILE A 320 -27.48 -21.83 -17.28
N ARG A 321 -28.63 -22.53 -17.28
CA ARG A 321 -28.73 -23.90 -16.74
C ARG A 321 -28.29 -25.00 -17.70
N GLU A 322 -27.99 -24.67 -18.95
CA GLU A 322 -27.54 -25.62 -19.97
C GLU A 322 -26.32 -26.43 -19.52
N GLY A 323 -26.44 -27.76 -19.43
CA GLY A 323 -25.36 -28.64 -18.99
C GLY A 323 -25.20 -28.75 -17.47
N SER A 324 -26.18 -28.29 -16.69
CA SER A 324 -26.19 -28.45 -15.23
C SER A 324 -26.38 -29.89 -14.78
N VAL A 325 -25.78 -30.21 -13.64
CA VAL A 325 -26.01 -31.45 -12.90
C VAL A 325 -27.40 -31.39 -12.26
N PHE A 326 -28.11 -32.51 -12.24
CA PHE A 326 -29.46 -32.68 -11.71
C PHE A 326 -30.58 -31.91 -12.42
N ASN A 327 -30.26 -31.00 -13.35
CA ASN A 327 -31.21 -30.26 -14.17
C ASN A 327 -32.36 -29.64 -13.34
N LEU A 328 -32.01 -28.99 -12.23
CA LEU A 328 -32.99 -28.41 -11.32
C LEU A 328 -33.83 -27.35 -12.05
N PRO A 329 -35.17 -27.36 -11.89
CA PRO A 329 -36.03 -26.40 -12.57
C PRO A 329 -35.85 -24.99 -12.01
N VAL A 330 -36.15 -23.99 -12.84
CA VAL A 330 -36.33 -22.62 -12.36
C VAL A 330 -37.55 -22.61 -11.43
N GLN A 331 -37.36 -22.13 -10.21
CA GLN A 331 -38.38 -22.15 -9.17
C GLN A 331 -39.09 -20.81 -9.12
N THR A 332 -40.42 -20.85 -8.99
CA THR A 332 -41.23 -19.68 -8.63
C THR A 332 -41.52 -19.76 -7.14
N LEU A 333 -40.75 -19.03 -6.32
CA LEU A 333 -40.93 -18.99 -4.87
C LEU A 333 -40.99 -17.54 -4.38
N PRO A 334 -41.54 -17.30 -3.17
CA PRO A 334 -41.38 -16.02 -2.49
C PRO A 334 -39.90 -15.63 -2.33
N MET A 335 -39.60 -14.33 -2.39
CA MET A 335 -38.22 -13.83 -2.27
C MET A 335 -37.56 -14.23 -0.95
N SER A 336 -38.29 -14.23 0.16
CA SER A 336 -37.77 -14.69 1.46
C SER A 336 -37.29 -16.14 1.44
N GLN A 337 -37.94 -17.00 0.66
CA GLN A 337 -37.54 -18.40 0.47
C GLN A 337 -36.35 -18.51 -0.50
N HIS A 338 -36.31 -17.71 -1.57
CA HIS A 338 -35.14 -17.64 -2.44
C HIS A 338 -33.88 -17.25 -1.65
N VAL A 339 -33.95 -16.19 -0.84
CA VAL A 339 -32.84 -15.74 0.01
C VAL A 339 -32.43 -16.82 1.01
N ALA A 340 -33.39 -17.49 1.65
CA ALA A 340 -33.11 -18.58 2.59
C ALA A 340 -32.40 -19.78 1.90
N ASN A 341 -32.85 -20.19 0.72
CA ASN A 341 -32.30 -21.33 -0.03
C ASN A 341 -30.87 -21.10 -0.54
N TRP A 342 -30.40 -19.85 -0.53
CA TRP A 342 -29.11 -19.44 -1.05
C TRP A 342 -28.08 -19.12 0.04
N ILE A 343 -28.42 -19.37 1.31
CA ILE A 343 -27.47 -19.37 2.40
C ILE A 343 -26.62 -20.64 2.30
N PHE A 344 -25.29 -20.48 2.30
CA PHE A 344 -24.35 -21.58 2.41
C PHE A 344 -24.26 -22.02 3.86
N PRO A 345 -24.58 -23.29 4.18
CA PRO A 345 -24.54 -23.82 5.55
C PRO A 345 -23.10 -24.12 6.02
N LEU A 346 -22.09 -23.51 5.41
CA LEU A 346 -20.68 -23.65 5.76
C LEU A 346 -20.20 -22.43 6.55
N ASP A 347 -19.58 -22.69 7.70
CA ASP A 347 -18.87 -21.65 8.45
C ASP A 347 -17.54 -21.25 7.78
N ARG A 348 -16.95 -22.16 7.00
CA ARG A 348 -15.65 -21.98 6.32
C ARG A 348 -15.49 -22.95 5.15
N GLU A 349 -14.88 -22.50 4.06
CA GLU A 349 -14.67 -23.33 2.86
C GLU A 349 -13.56 -24.38 3.07
N PHE A 350 -12.43 -23.97 3.64
CA PHE A 350 -11.30 -24.85 3.93
C PHE A 350 -10.63 -24.48 5.26
N ASP A 351 -10.14 -25.48 5.96
CA ASP A 351 -9.38 -25.29 7.19
C ASP A 351 -7.88 -25.13 6.93
N PHE A 352 -7.54 -24.22 6.01
CA PHE A 352 -6.16 -23.93 5.60
C PHE A 352 -5.88 -22.43 5.60
N PRO A 353 -4.60 -22.02 5.72
CA PRO A 353 -4.19 -20.66 5.39
C PRO A 353 -4.66 -20.24 4.00
N TYR A 354 -4.88 -18.93 3.80
CA TYR A 354 -5.32 -18.39 2.53
C TYR A 354 -4.59 -17.10 2.12
N ILE A 355 -4.65 -16.78 0.84
CA ILE A 355 -4.45 -15.44 0.28
C ILE A 355 -5.80 -14.94 -0.25
N LYS A 356 -6.37 -13.91 0.39
CA LYS A 356 -7.68 -13.35 0.03
C LYS A 356 -7.55 -12.27 -1.04
N ASN A 357 -8.48 -12.28 -1.99
CA ASN A 357 -8.53 -11.26 -3.03
C ASN A 357 -9.97 -10.95 -3.42
N ILE A 358 -10.49 -9.84 -2.91
CA ILE A 358 -11.79 -9.27 -3.27
C ILE A 358 -11.61 -7.95 -4.00
N GLN A 359 -12.06 -7.91 -5.25
CA GLN A 359 -11.97 -6.74 -6.12
C GLN A 359 -13.32 -6.42 -6.71
N VAL A 360 -13.47 -5.18 -7.14
CA VAL A 360 -14.60 -4.76 -7.98
C VAL A 360 -14.06 -4.04 -9.21
N THR A 361 -14.89 -3.88 -10.23
CA THR A 361 -14.52 -3.12 -11.43
C THR A 361 -15.69 -2.28 -11.89
N LYS A 362 -15.39 -1.13 -12.49
CA LYS A 362 -16.35 -0.31 -13.25
C LYS A 362 -16.26 -0.54 -14.76
N SER A 363 -15.52 -1.57 -15.18
CA SER A 363 -15.30 -1.86 -16.60
C SER A 363 -16.63 -2.05 -17.35
N ARG A 364 -16.60 -1.70 -18.64
CA ARG A 364 -17.68 -1.87 -19.62
C ARG A 364 -17.19 -2.60 -20.87
N SER A 365 -16.02 -3.22 -20.76
CA SER A 365 -15.33 -3.87 -21.87
C SER A 365 -14.84 -5.25 -21.47
N LEU A 366 -15.38 -5.89 -20.42
CA LEU A 366 -14.93 -7.21 -19.97
C LEU A 366 -14.99 -8.26 -21.08
N VAL A 367 -16.04 -8.23 -21.91
CA VAL A 367 -16.16 -9.10 -23.09
C VAL A 367 -15.04 -8.81 -24.10
N ALA A 368 -14.85 -7.53 -24.46
CA ALA A 368 -13.86 -7.11 -25.44
C ALA A 368 -12.40 -7.30 -24.96
N ASP A 369 -12.18 -7.17 -23.65
CA ASP A 369 -10.88 -7.37 -23.02
C ASP A 369 -10.51 -8.87 -22.94
N GLY A 370 -11.46 -9.79 -23.19
CA GLY A 370 -11.25 -11.23 -23.07
C GLY A 370 -11.17 -11.70 -21.62
N TRP A 371 -11.87 -11.01 -20.71
CA TRP A 371 -11.80 -11.28 -19.27
C TRP A 371 -12.25 -12.70 -18.90
N ALA A 372 -13.34 -13.20 -19.48
CA ALA A 372 -13.89 -14.51 -19.13
C ALA A 372 -12.91 -15.65 -19.44
N SER A 373 -12.23 -15.58 -20.60
CA SER A 373 -11.20 -16.55 -21.01
C SER A 373 -9.99 -16.48 -20.08
N TRP A 374 -9.45 -15.29 -19.86
CA TRP A 374 -8.35 -15.07 -18.92
C TRP A 374 -8.67 -15.59 -17.51
N GLN A 375 -9.85 -15.24 -16.97
CA GLN A 375 -10.29 -15.65 -15.65
C GLN A 375 -10.40 -17.18 -15.55
N THR A 376 -10.89 -17.83 -16.61
CA THR A 376 -10.97 -19.29 -16.71
C THR A 376 -9.57 -19.91 -16.69
N GLU A 377 -8.61 -19.39 -17.47
CA GLU A 377 -7.21 -19.85 -17.45
C GLU A 377 -6.57 -19.71 -16.06
N ARG A 378 -6.84 -18.60 -15.36
CA ARG A 378 -6.35 -18.39 -13.99
C ARG A 378 -6.89 -19.47 -13.04
N ILE A 379 -8.18 -19.78 -13.10
CA ILE A 379 -8.77 -20.86 -12.29
C ILE A 379 -8.20 -22.21 -12.69
N ASP A 380 -8.10 -22.50 -13.99
CA ASP A 380 -7.62 -23.78 -14.50
C ASP A 380 -6.19 -24.08 -14.06
N SER A 381 -5.34 -23.06 -13.95
CA SER A 381 -3.96 -23.21 -13.45
C SER A 381 -3.86 -23.74 -12.01
N ILE A 382 -4.92 -23.58 -11.19
CA ILE A 382 -5.00 -24.12 -9.83
C ILE A 382 -5.83 -25.39 -9.77
N VAL A 383 -6.91 -25.43 -10.55
CA VAL A 383 -7.86 -26.54 -10.56
C VAL A 383 -7.34 -27.75 -11.34
N LYS A 384 -6.53 -27.58 -12.38
CA LYS A 384 -6.03 -28.71 -13.18
C LYS A 384 -4.99 -29.57 -12.45
N PRO A 385 -3.98 -29.01 -11.75
CA PRO A 385 -3.04 -29.82 -10.98
C PRO A 385 -3.75 -30.55 -9.84
N THR A 386 -3.28 -31.76 -9.54
CA THR A 386 -3.83 -32.60 -8.45
C THR A 386 -2.91 -32.62 -7.22
N ASP A 387 -1.67 -32.14 -7.36
CA ASP A 387 -0.60 -32.22 -6.35
C ASP A 387 -0.10 -30.86 -5.84
N ASN A 388 -0.65 -29.75 -6.36
CA ASN A 388 -0.25 -28.39 -5.97
C ASN A 388 -0.64 -28.01 -4.52
N LYS A 389 -1.44 -28.84 -3.83
CA LYS A 389 -1.96 -28.62 -2.47
C LYS A 389 -2.53 -27.20 -2.25
N CYS A 390 -3.23 -26.70 -3.26
CA CYS A 390 -3.91 -25.42 -3.25
C CYS A 390 -5.38 -25.61 -3.61
N TRP A 391 -6.25 -24.78 -3.03
CA TRP A 391 -7.69 -24.86 -3.22
C TRP A 391 -8.25 -23.47 -3.45
N VAL A 392 -9.03 -23.31 -4.52
CA VAL A 392 -9.66 -22.02 -4.86
C VAL A 392 -11.10 -21.98 -4.38
N SER A 393 -11.49 -20.84 -3.81
CA SER A 393 -12.87 -20.38 -3.67
C SER A 393 -12.98 -19.05 -4.41
N ALA A 394 -13.81 -18.99 -5.44
CA ALA A 394 -13.97 -17.79 -6.25
C ALA A 394 -15.45 -17.49 -6.50
N GLN A 395 -15.81 -16.22 -6.55
CA GLN A 395 -17.19 -15.77 -6.78
C GLN A 395 -17.20 -14.53 -7.68
N TRP A 396 -18.09 -14.51 -8.65
CA TRP A 396 -18.36 -13.38 -9.53
C TRP A 396 -19.82 -12.99 -9.41
N GLN A 397 -20.06 -11.80 -8.86
CA GLN A 397 -21.39 -11.25 -8.66
C GLN A 397 -21.54 -9.99 -9.48
N VAL A 398 -22.51 -9.98 -10.39
CA VAL A 398 -22.91 -8.75 -11.07
C VAL A 398 -23.65 -7.89 -10.05
N ILE A 399 -23.20 -6.65 -9.82
CA ILE A 399 -23.71 -5.78 -8.74
C ILE A 399 -24.29 -4.46 -9.22
N GLY A 400 -23.85 -3.93 -10.37
CA GLY A 400 -24.10 -2.53 -10.73
C GLY A 400 -24.82 -2.31 -12.05
N GLY A 401 -24.45 -1.26 -12.79
CA GLY A 401 -25.17 -0.80 -13.98
C GLY A 401 -26.13 0.33 -13.66
N LYS A 402 -26.51 1.10 -14.68
CA LYS A 402 -27.24 2.37 -14.54
C LYS A 402 -28.56 2.25 -13.77
N HIS A 403 -29.30 1.17 -14.02
CA HIS A 403 -30.63 0.95 -13.43
C HIS A 403 -30.59 0.21 -12.08
N SER A 404 -29.43 -0.35 -11.69
CA SER A 404 -29.31 -1.14 -10.47
C SER A 404 -29.59 -0.34 -9.20
N LYS A 405 -30.08 -1.05 -8.19
CA LYS A 405 -30.28 -0.49 -6.86
C LYS A 405 -28.96 -0.18 -6.16
N PHE A 406 -27.90 -0.95 -6.42
CA PHE A 406 -26.54 -0.65 -5.96
C PHE A 406 -26.06 0.75 -6.40
N THR A 407 -26.16 1.06 -7.70
CA THR A 407 -25.72 2.37 -8.24
C THR A 407 -26.63 3.50 -7.77
N SER A 408 -27.96 3.30 -7.84
CA SER A 408 -28.93 4.35 -7.48
C SER A 408 -28.99 4.65 -5.98
N SER A 409 -28.46 3.76 -5.13
CA SER A 409 -28.31 4.02 -3.68
C SER A 409 -27.05 4.85 -3.36
N ARG A 410 -26.31 5.33 -4.36
CA ARG A 410 -25.25 6.32 -4.15
C ARG A 410 -25.81 7.60 -3.52
N GLY A 411 -25.18 8.07 -2.44
CA GLY A 411 -25.60 9.29 -1.76
C GLY A 411 -26.80 9.12 -0.81
N ASN A 412 -27.21 7.88 -0.50
CA ASN A 412 -28.27 7.57 0.47
C ASN A 412 -27.86 7.78 1.95
N GLY A 413 -26.72 8.43 2.22
CA GLY A 413 -26.16 8.58 3.57
C GLY A 413 -25.24 7.43 4.01
N THR A 414 -24.91 6.48 3.13
CA THR A 414 -23.85 5.50 3.38
C THR A 414 -22.53 5.95 2.74
N SER A 415 -21.40 5.51 3.30
CA SER A 415 -20.05 5.81 2.81
C SER A 415 -19.40 4.63 2.08
N TYR A 416 -20.20 3.73 1.49
CA TYR A 416 -19.66 2.63 0.68
C TYR A 416 -18.97 3.17 -0.58
N SER A 417 -17.69 2.85 -0.68
CA SER A 417 -16.88 3.24 -1.83
C SER A 417 -17.31 2.49 -3.10
N TRP A 418 -17.15 3.16 -4.24
CA TRP A 418 -17.17 2.57 -5.59
C TRP A 418 -18.52 1.99 -6.01
N ARG A 419 -19.56 2.78 -5.77
CA ARG A 419 -20.95 2.53 -6.17
C ARG A 419 -21.19 2.63 -7.68
N ASP A 420 -20.16 2.94 -8.43
CA ASP A 420 -20.08 2.89 -9.89
C ASP A 420 -19.61 1.51 -10.42
N SER A 421 -19.25 0.58 -9.52
CA SER A 421 -18.79 -0.76 -9.89
C SER A 421 -19.92 -1.64 -10.39
N THR A 422 -19.59 -2.61 -11.23
CA THR A 422 -20.56 -3.45 -11.93
C THR A 422 -20.38 -4.93 -11.74
N LEU A 423 -19.17 -5.35 -11.42
CA LEU A 423 -18.85 -6.72 -11.09
C LEU A 423 -17.97 -6.72 -9.84
N LEU A 424 -18.34 -7.56 -8.89
CA LEU A 424 -17.51 -7.96 -7.76
C LEU A 424 -16.94 -9.34 -8.04
N THR A 425 -15.64 -9.49 -7.79
CA THR A 425 -14.93 -10.76 -7.86
C THR A 425 -14.29 -11.07 -6.51
N THR A 426 -14.42 -12.30 -6.06
CA THR A 426 -13.61 -12.90 -5.00
C THR A 426 -12.79 -14.02 -5.62
N MET A 427 -11.51 -14.11 -5.27
CA MET A 427 -10.57 -15.09 -5.80
C MET A 427 -9.62 -15.51 -4.68
N ASP A 428 -10.14 -16.32 -3.78
CA ASP A 428 -9.43 -16.74 -2.59
C ASP A 428 -8.67 -18.02 -2.86
N LEU A 429 -7.37 -18.01 -2.56
CA LEU A 429 -6.51 -19.17 -2.72
C LEU A 429 -6.07 -19.69 -1.35
N TYR A 430 -6.68 -20.80 -0.95
CA TYR A 430 -6.29 -21.58 0.22
C TYR A 430 -5.10 -22.47 -0.14
N HIS A 431 -4.18 -22.68 0.80
CA HIS A 431 -2.95 -23.39 0.52
C HIS A 431 -2.46 -24.18 1.74
N HIS A 432 -1.81 -25.32 1.48
CA HIS A 432 -0.99 -25.97 2.50
C HIS A 432 0.11 -24.99 2.96
N PRO A 433 0.54 -24.97 4.24
CA PRO A 433 1.57 -24.04 4.73
C PRO A 433 2.82 -23.94 3.83
N ASP A 434 3.32 -25.08 3.35
CA ASP A 434 4.50 -25.18 2.47
C ASP A 434 4.30 -24.58 1.06
N GLN A 435 3.05 -24.34 0.65
CA GLN A 435 2.68 -23.81 -0.67
C GLN A 435 2.35 -22.31 -0.67
N LYS A 436 2.67 -21.60 0.42
CA LYS A 436 2.40 -20.15 0.54
C LYS A 436 2.98 -19.34 -0.62
N GLN A 437 4.16 -19.71 -1.12
CA GLN A 437 4.81 -18.98 -2.23
C GLN A 437 4.13 -19.22 -3.57
N VAL A 438 3.65 -20.46 -3.82
CA VAL A 438 2.84 -20.77 -5.01
C VAL A 438 1.56 -19.94 -5.00
N ALA A 439 0.89 -19.87 -3.85
CA ALA A 439 -0.34 -19.09 -3.73
C ALA A 439 -0.10 -17.57 -3.95
N LYS A 440 0.99 -17.04 -3.40
CA LYS A 440 1.41 -15.64 -3.62
C LYS A 440 1.75 -15.36 -5.09
N ALA A 441 2.49 -16.26 -5.74
CA ALA A 441 2.86 -16.10 -7.14
C ALA A 441 1.63 -16.11 -8.06
N TRP A 442 0.69 -17.04 -7.82
CA TRP A 442 -0.57 -17.08 -8.56
C TRP A 442 -1.36 -15.78 -8.41
N GLN A 443 -1.44 -15.25 -7.20
CA GLN A 443 -2.14 -14.00 -6.90
C GLN A 443 -1.43 -12.76 -7.48
N ALA A 444 -0.10 -12.75 -7.51
CA ALA A 444 0.68 -11.67 -8.13
C ALA A 444 0.38 -11.53 -9.62
N ILE A 445 0.27 -12.65 -10.34
CA ILE A 445 -0.12 -12.64 -11.76
C ILE A 445 -1.54 -12.08 -11.93
N ASN A 446 -2.48 -12.46 -11.07
CA ASN A 446 -3.84 -11.91 -11.12
C ASN A 446 -3.85 -10.38 -10.97
N TYR A 447 -2.95 -9.81 -10.16
CA TYR A 447 -2.79 -8.37 -10.05
C TYR A 447 -2.14 -7.76 -11.29
N GLN A 448 -1.04 -8.35 -11.76
CA GLN A 448 -0.27 -7.84 -12.89
C GLN A 448 -1.06 -7.84 -14.21
N GLU A 449 -1.83 -8.88 -14.47
CA GLU A 449 -2.61 -9.06 -15.70
C GLU A 449 -4.05 -8.56 -15.56
N GLY A 450 -4.62 -8.63 -14.35
CA GLY A 450 -6.00 -8.26 -14.09
C GLY A 450 -6.22 -6.77 -13.86
N ILE A 451 -5.20 -6.06 -13.34
CA ILE A 451 -5.31 -4.64 -12.94
C ILE A 451 -4.30 -3.76 -13.71
N GLY A 452 -4.75 -2.58 -14.11
CA GLY A 452 -3.91 -1.51 -14.66
C GLY A 452 -4.38 -1.07 -16.05
N PRO A 453 -3.68 -0.16 -16.75
CA PRO A 453 -4.14 0.38 -18.03
C PRO A 453 -4.50 -0.67 -19.09
N ASN A 454 -3.83 -1.82 -19.05
CA ASN A 454 -4.07 -2.97 -19.93
C ASN A 454 -4.72 -4.17 -19.21
N GLY A 455 -5.16 -3.97 -17.96
CA GLY A 455 -5.71 -5.01 -17.11
C GLY A 455 -6.99 -5.62 -17.68
N LYS A 456 -7.11 -6.94 -17.57
CA LYS A 456 -8.25 -7.72 -18.08
C LYS A 456 -9.53 -7.54 -17.28
N PHE A 457 -9.43 -7.30 -15.96
CA PHE A 457 -10.57 -7.14 -15.07
C PHE A 457 -10.87 -5.67 -14.76
N SER A 458 -9.86 -4.89 -14.41
CA SER A 458 -10.04 -3.47 -14.09
C SER A 458 -8.88 -2.60 -14.55
N LYS A 459 -9.20 -1.38 -14.97
CA LYS A 459 -8.19 -0.40 -15.37
C LYS A 459 -7.56 0.35 -14.20
N GLU A 460 -8.20 0.26 -13.03
CA GLU A 460 -7.78 0.89 -11.77
C GLU A 460 -7.67 -0.20 -10.70
N ASP A 461 -6.76 -0.05 -9.73
CA ASP A 461 -6.74 -0.96 -8.58
C ASP A 461 -7.98 -0.71 -7.71
N ARG A 462 -8.89 -1.67 -7.78
CA ARG A 462 -10.16 -1.61 -7.11
C ARG A 462 -10.35 -2.78 -6.13
N ARG A 463 -9.46 -2.88 -5.15
CA ARG A 463 -9.56 -3.81 -4.02
C ARG A 463 -10.40 -3.32 -2.85
N LEU A 464 -11.25 -4.19 -2.30
CA LEU A 464 -12.06 -3.88 -1.11
C LEU A 464 -11.29 -4.21 0.18
N LEU A 465 -11.14 -3.21 1.06
CA LEU A 465 -10.33 -3.29 2.28
C LEU A 465 -10.70 -4.48 3.21
N TRP A 466 -11.98 -4.87 3.24
CA TRP A 466 -12.45 -5.93 4.12
C TRP A 466 -12.13 -7.36 3.63
N GLY A 467 -11.63 -7.52 2.41
CA GLY A 467 -11.34 -8.84 1.83
C GLY A 467 -10.18 -8.91 0.84
N SER A 468 -9.46 -7.82 0.58
CA SER A 468 -8.22 -7.82 -0.18
C SER A 468 -7.10 -7.32 0.70
N TYR A 469 -6.22 -8.23 1.11
CA TYR A 469 -5.13 -7.92 2.00
C TYR A 469 -3.81 -7.87 1.24
N VAL A 470 -3.23 -6.68 1.16
CA VAL A 470 -1.78 -6.52 1.29
C VAL A 470 -1.59 -6.04 2.71
N SER A 471 -0.80 -6.76 3.52
CA SER A 471 -0.34 -6.32 4.84
C SER A 471 -1.23 -5.25 5.56
N LEU A 472 -2.26 -5.62 6.32
CA LEU A 472 -2.66 -4.92 7.55
C LEU A 472 -1.59 -5.01 8.67
N LYS A 473 -0.30 -4.94 8.34
CA LYS A 473 0.35 -3.75 8.87
C LYS A 473 -0.37 -2.59 8.23
N LEU A 474 -1.50 -2.19 8.83
CA LEU A 474 -1.82 -0.79 8.86
C LEU A 474 -0.50 -0.16 9.30
N LYS A 475 0.24 0.44 8.38
CA LYS A 475 1.14 1.55 8.68
C LYS A 475 0.26 2.74 9.14
N ALA A 476 -0.58 2.45 10.11
CA ALA A 476 -1.44 3.30 10.90
C ALA A 476 -1.45 2.82 12.38
N SER A 477 -0.42 2.11 12.87
CA SER A 477 0.54 2.96 13.57
C SER A 477 1.35 3.55 12.44
N GLU A 478 1.33 4.86 12.34
CA GLU A 478 2.35 5.63 11.63
C GLU A 478 3.61 4.75 11.52
N ASP A 479 4.24 4.66 10.34
CA ASP A 479 5.68 4.81 10.44
C ASP A 479 5.79 6.15 11.15
N GLN A 480 5.79 6.12 12.50
CA GLN A 480 6.21 7.23 13.30
C GLN A 480 7.54 7.43 12.67
N HIS A 481 7.67 8.50 11.87
CA HIS A 481 8.96 8.78 11.31
C HIS A 481 9.77 8.93 12.57
N LEU A 482 10.65 7.99 12.85
CA LEU A 482 11.39 8.09 14.08
C LEU A 482 12.49 9.07 13.73
N ASP A 483 12.63 10.11 14.55
CA ASP A 483 13.87 10.85 14.50
C ASP A 483 15.03 9.90 14.87
N LEU A 484 16.27 10.37 14.73
CA LEU A 484 17.46 9.57 15.04
C LEU A 484 17.54 9.14 16.52
N HIS A 485 16.65 9.65 17.36
CA HIS A 485 16.56 9.37 18.80
C HIS A 485 15.40 8.45 19.15
N GLY A 486 14.66 7.95 18.15
CA GLY A 486 13.52 7.07 18.37
C GLY A 486 12.25 7.78 18.83
N ASN A 487 12.19 9.12 18.72
CA ASN A 487 10.97 9.88 18.99
C ASN A 487 10.08 9.95 17.75
N VAL A 488 8.79 10.13 17.96
CA VAL A 488 7.81 10.35 16.90
C VAL A 488 8.05 11.69 16.21
N PHE A 489 8.45 11.65 14.95
CA PHE A 489 8.53 12.77 14.03
C PHE A 489 7.24 12.81 13.21
N GLU A 490 6.48 13.88 13.38
CA GLU A 490 5.35 14.19 12.52
C GLU A 490 5.88 14.92 11.29
N VAL A 491 5.64 14.38 10.08
CA VAL A 491 6.03 15.08 8.85
C VAL A 491 5.25 16.39 8.76
N PRO A 492 5.93 17.54 8.70
CA PRO A 492 5.24 18.82 8.65
C PRO A 492 4.36 18.95 7.41
N THR A 493 3.11 19.37 7.58
CA THR A 493 2.14 19.52 6.48
C THR A 493 2.22 20.88 5.77
N PHE A 494 3.37 21.56 5.84
CA PHE A 494 3.53 22.89 5.24
C PHE A 494 3.46 22.80 3.71
N THR A 495 2.67 23.68 3.12
CA THR A 495 2.70 23.93 1.68
C THR A 495 3.94 24.73 1.32
N MET A 496 4.46 24.57 0.09
CA MET A 496 5.55 25.41 -0.40
C MET A 496 5.24 26.90 -0.27
N LYS A 497 3.96 27.30 -0.42
CA LYS A 497 3.52 28.69 -0.26
C LYS A 497 3.74 29.20 1.17
N GLU A 498 3.45 28.40 2.19
CA GLU A 498 3.67 28.77 3.59
C GLU A 498 5.16 28.92 3.90
N ILE A 499 5.98 28.01 3.37
CA ILE A 499 7.45 28.08 3.51
C ILE A 499 7.98 29.34 2.83
N TYR A 500 7.62 29.60 1.57
CA TYR A 500 8.00 30.83 0.85
C TYR A 500 7.50 32.10 1.55
N GLY A 501 6.30 32.05 2.14
CA GLY A 501 5.70 33.17 2.88
C GLY A 501 6.39 33.47 4.21
N ALA A 502 7.04 32.48 4.83
CA ALA A 502 7.79 32.66 6.07
C ALA A 502 9.17 33.30 5.86
N ILE A 503 9.73 33.20 4.65
CA ILE A 503 11.03 33.80 4.32
C ILE A 503 10.87 35.32 4.17
N PRO A 504 11.66 36.16 4.88
CA PRO A 504 11.58 37.60 4.78
C PRO A 504 11.73 38.12 3.34
N ALA A 505 10.90 39.07 2.95
CA ALA A 505 10.87 39.60 1.57
C ALA A 505 12.22 40.17 1.08
N HIS A 506 13.10 40.60 1.99
CA HIS A 506 14.43 41.09 1.63
C HIS A 506 15.39 39.96 1.19
N CYS A 507 15.20 38.72 1.63
CA CYS A 507 16.01 37.57 1.21
C CYS A 507 15.85 37.25 -0.28
N PHE A 508 14.73 37.65 -0.90
CA PHE A 508 14.51 37.49 -2.35
C PHE A 508 15.12 38.61 -3.20
N LYS A 509 15.78 39.60 -2.57
CA LYS A 509 16.41 40.73 -3.28
C LYS A 509 17.89 40.43 -3.55
N SER A 510 18.17 39.85 -4.71
CA SER A 510 19.56 39.68 -5.16
C SER A 510 20.21 41.03 -5.54
N SER A 511 21.50 41.17 -5.23
CA SER A 511 22.32 42.34 -5.54
C SER A 511 23.49 41.95 -6.43
N MET A 512 23.40 42.28 -7.72
CA MET A 512 24.46 41.98 -8.70
C MET A 512 25.80 42.59 -8.32
N ILE A 513 25.81 43.80 -7.76
CA ILE A 513 27.04 44.48 -7.31
C ILE A 513 27.72 43.67 -6.21
N ARG A 514 26.95 43.17 -5.22
CA ARG A 514 27.48 42.35 -4.13
C ARG A 514 28.04 41.02 -4.66
N SER A 515 27.31 40.35 -5.55
CA SER A 515 27.76 39.10 -6.17
C SER A 515 29.05 39.28 -6.96
N MET A 516 29.14 40.33 -7.78
CA MET A 516 30.36 40.63 -8.54
C MET A 516 31.53 41.07 -7.65
N ALA A 517 31.27 41.76 -6.53
CA ALA A 517 32.30 42.10 -5.57
C ALA A 517 32.95 40.85 -4.96
N TYR A 518 32.18 39.78 -4.71
CA TYR A 518 32.75 38.50 -4.27
C TYR A 518 33.61 37.84 -5.34
N VAL A 519 33.23 37.92 -6.62
CA VAL A 519 34.08 37.45 -7.73
C VAL A 519 35.41 38.21 -7.76
N VAL A 520 35.36 39.53 -7.69
CA VAL A 520 36.58 40.37 -7.68
C VAL A 520 37.45 40.06 -6.46
N ARG A 521 36.84 39.89 -5.29
CA ARG A 521 37.53 39.49 -4.05
C ARG A 521 38.27 38.17 -4.23
N ASP A 522 37.61 37.15 -4.76
CA ASP A 522 38.20 35.81 -4.87
C ASP A 522 39.29 35.78 -5.95
N CYS A 523 39.12 36.52 -7.05
CA CYS A 523 40.19 36.75 -8.03
C CYS A 523 41.39 37.46 -7.40
N PHE A 524 41.16 38.48 -6.56
CA PHE A 524 42.23 39.18 -5.85
C PHE A 524 42.97 38.23 -4.89
N TYR A 525 42.26 37.45 -4.07
CA TYR A 525 42.87 36.47 -3.18
C TYR A 525 43.67 35.41 -3.95
N LEU A 526 43.12 34.91 -5.05
CA LEU A 526 43.80 33.96 -5.93
C LEU A 526 45.12 34.53 -6.43
N SER A 527 45.10 35.72 -7.03
CA SER A 527 46.31 36.34 -7.57
C SER A 527 47.32 36.72 -6.49
N ALA A 528 46.85 37.25 -5.36
CA ALA A 528 47.70 37.66 -4.25
C ALA A 528 48.41 36.45 -3.61
N LEU A 529 47.70 35.36 -3.35
CA LEU A 529 48.30 34.15 -2.77
C LEU A 529 49.34 33.53 -3.71
N VAL A 530 49.04 33.43 -5.01
CA VAL A 530 50.01 32.95 -6.01
C VAL A 530 51.26 33.84 -6.00
N TYR A 531 51.08 35.16 -6.04
CA TYR A 531 52.20 36.11 -6.03
C TYR A 531 53.06 35.98 -4.77
N LEU A 532 52.44 35.93 -3.58
CA LEU A 532 53.13 35.78 -2.31
C LEU A 532 53.87 34.44 -2.24
N ALA A 533 53.23 33.35 -2.67
CA ALA A 533 53.82 32.02 -2.65
C ALA A 533 55.06 31.93 -3.54
N VAL A 534 54.95 32.36 -4.80
CA VAL A 534 56.07 32.32 -5.76
C VAL A 534 57.19 33.28 -5.36
N THR A 535 56.86 34.43 -4.77
CA THR A 535 57.88 35.42 -4.39
C THR A 535 58.63 35.03 -3.13
N TYR A 536 57.94 34.62 -2.06
CA TYR A 536 58.53 34.52 -0.72
C TYR A 536 58.84 33.10 -0.26
N ILE A 537 58.07 32.07 -0.65
CA ILE A 537 58.32 30.69 -0.19
C ILE A 537 59.70 30.17 -0.63
N PRO A 538 60.17 30.40 -1.88
CA PRO A 538 61.51 29.99 -2.30
C PRO A 538 62.64 30.63 -1.48
N GLN A 539 62.41 31.82 -0.90
CA GLN A 539 63.42 32.56 -0.13
C GLN A 539 63.65 31.96 1.28
N LEU A 540 62.79 31.06 1.75
CA LEU A 540 62.95 30.40 3.04
C LEU A 540 64.20 29.51 3.05
N PRO A 541 65.12 29.66 4.02
CA PRO A 541 66.40 28.97 4.00
C PRO A 541 66.29 27.47 4.36
N ASN A 542 65.30 27.09 5.16
CA ASN A 542 65.11 25.71 5.62
C ASN A 542 64.11 24.95 4.72
N VAL A 543 64.52 23.78 4.23
CA VAL A 543 63.71 22.93 3.34
C VAL A 543 62.39 22.48 3.99
N TYR A 544 62.39 22.16 5.29
CA TYR A 544 61.19 21.74 6.01
C TYR A 544 60.19 22.88 6.16
N PHE A 545 60.66 24.10 6.45
CA PHE A 545 59.78 25.28 6.49
C PHE A 545 59.25 25.64 5.11
N ARG A 546 60.06 25.46 4.05
CA ARG A 546 59.61 25.64 2.67
C ARG A 546 58.52 24.63 2.30
N CYS A 547 58.70 23.36 2.63
CA CYS A 547 57.69 22.32 2.44
C CYS A 547 56.40 22.64 3.21
N ALA A 548 56.51 23.00 4.50
CA ALA A 548 55.35 23.39 5.31
C ALA A 548 54.61 24.61 4.74
N ALA A 549 55.36 25.61 4.25
CA ALA A 549 54.78 26.81 3.62
C ALA A 549 54.07 26.50 2.29
N TRP A 550 54.62 25.59 1.47
CA TRP A 550 53.94 25.13 0.25
C TRP A 550 52.66 24.35 0.57
N VAL A 551 52.68 23.46 1.57
CA VAL A 551 51.48 22.77 2.03
C VAL A 551 50.42 23.78 2.48
N ALA A 552 50.80 24.72 3.35
CA ALA A 552 49.91 25.78 3.82
C ALA A 552 49.33 26.61 2.68
N TYR A 553 50.16 27.02 1.71
CA TYR A 553 49.71 27.72 0.51
C TYR A 553 48.67 26.88 -0.25
N THR A 554 48.99 25.63 -0.59
CA THR A 554 48.08 24.81 -1.41
C THR A 554 46.73 24.58 -0.74
N THR A 555 46.71 24.41 0.59
CA THR A 555 45.47 24.30 1.37
C THR A 555 44.68 25.61 1.35
N VAL A 556 45.32 26.75 1.63
CA VAL A 556 44.63 28.06 1.66
C VAL A 556 44.15 28.48 0.26
N GLN A 557 44.95 28.23 -0.77
CA GLN A 557 44.59 28.45 -2.16
C GLN A 557 43.41 27.56 -2.57
N GLY A 558 43.37 26.33 -2.07
CA GLY A 558 42.23 25.42 -2.21
C GLY A 558 40.93 26.01 -1.67
N PHE A 559 40.95 26.66 -0.50
CA PHE A 559 39.77 27.36 0.03
C PHE A 559 39.26 28.46 -0.91
N VAL A 560 40.17 29.21 -1.53
CA VAL A 560 39.79 30.25 -2.51
C VAL A 560 39.16 29.62 -3.74
N PHE A 561 39.71 28.51 -4.25
CA PHE A 561 39.12 27.81 -5.39
C PHE A 561 37.73 27.23 -5.04
N THR A 562 37.54 26.72 -3.82
CA THR A 562 36.21 26.32 -3.34
C THR A 562 35.24 27.50 -3.28
N GLY A 563 35.70 28.70 -2.89
CA GLY A 563 34.90 29.92 -2.98
C GLY A 563 34.42 30.23 -4.40
N ILE A 564 35.32 30.11 -5.39
CA ILE A 564 35.00 30.27 -6.81
C ILE A 564 33.98 29.21 -7.27
N TRP A 565 34.12 27.97 -6.81
CA TRP A 565 33.15 26.90 -7.08
C TRP A 565 31.77 27.25 -6.52
N ILE A 566 31.69 27.73 -5.27
CA ILE A 566 30.42 28.13 -4.65
C ILE A 566 29.75 29.27 -5.43
N LEU A 567 30.51 30.28 -5.86
CA LEU A 567 29.94 31.37 -6.67
C LEU A 567 29.35 30.86 -7.99
N ALA A 568 30.01 29.90 -8.64
CA ALA A 568 29.51 29.26 -9.85
C ALA A 568 28.32 28.32 -9.59
N HIS A 569 28.27 27.65 -8.44
CA HIS A 569 27.11 26.91 -7.97
C HIS A 569 25.89 27.82 -7.79
N GLU A 570 26.06 29.00 -7.18
CA GLU A 570 24.98 29.99 -7.02
C GLU A 570 24.48 30.56 -8.36
N CYS A 571 25.36 30.63 -9.37
CA CYS A 571 24.95 30.91 -10.75
C CYS A 571 24.03 29.81 -11.32
N GLY A 572 24.26 28.55 -10.95
CA GLY A 572 23.40 27.41 -11.30
C GLY A 572 21.98 27.51 -10.73
N HIS A 573 21.87 27.96 -9.47
CA HIS A 573 20.59 28.22 -8.80
C HIS A 573 19.88 29.50 -9.23
N GLY A 574 20.62 30.40 -9.88
CA GLY A 574 20.12 31.72 -10.27
C GLY A 574 20.08 32.74 -9.13
N ALA A 575 20.71 32.44 -7.98
CA ALA A 575 20.79 33.35 -6.84
C ALA A 575 21.82 34.47 -7.06
N PHE A 576 22.84 34.23 -7.90
CA PHE A 576 23.91 35.19 -8.18
C PHE A 576 23.39 36.53 -8.76
N SER A 577 22.40 36.48 -9.66
CA SER A 577 21.77 37.66 -10.26
C SER A 577 20.36 37.34 -10.77
N LYS A 578 19.51 38.36 -10.92
CA LYS A 578 18.21 38.21 -11.63
C LYS A 578 18.37 37.92 -13.12
N SER A 579 19.53 38.23 -13.70
CA SER A 579 19.80 37.99 -15.12
C SER A 579 20.29 36.56 -15.34
N LYS A 580 19.46 35.76 -16.01
CA LYS A 580 19.77 34.39 -16.42
C LYS A 580 21.04 34.31 -17.27
N THR A 581 21.20 35.24 -18.21
CA THR A 581 22.39 35.30 -19.07
C THR A 581 23.65 35.56 -18.26
N LEU A 582 23.61 36.52 -17.32
CA LEU A 582 24.79 36.82 -16.49
C LEU A 582 25.20 35.62 -15.63
N ASN A 583 24.22 34.96 -15.00
CA ASN A 583 24.49 33.74 -14.23
C ASN A 583 25.12 32.67 -15.11
N TRP A 584 24.59 32.46 -16.31
CA TRP A 584 25.11 31.45 -17.22
C TRP A 584 26.54 31.73 -17.68
N THR A 585 26.83 32.98 -18.03
CA THR A 585 28.18 33.39 -18.44
C THR A 585 29.18 33.28 -17.29
N MET A 586 28.85 33.81 -16.11
CA MET A 586 29.77 33.79 -14.97
C MET A 586 29.98 32.37 -14.44
N GLY A 587 28.90 31.58 -14.36
CA GLY A 587 28.97 30.16 -14.00
C GLY A 587 29.86 29.38 -14.97
N LEU A 588 29.68 29.57 -16.28
CA LEU A 588 30.52 28.94 -17.31
C LEU A 588 32.00 29.28 -17.12
N ILE A 589 32.36 30.55 -16.93
CA ILE A 589 33.75 31.00 -16.75
C ILE A 589 34.38 30.35 -15.51
N MET A 590 33.73 30.46 -14.37
CA MET A 590 34.28 30.01 -13.08
C MET A 590 34.33 28.48 -12.97
N HIS A 591 33.31 27.75 -13.43
CA HIS A 591 33.36 26.29 -13.46
C HIS A 591 34.34 25.76 -14.51
N SER A 592 34.48 26.41 -15.67
CA SER A 592 35.51 26.02 -16.65
C SER A 592 36.92 26.13 -16.06
N PHE A 593 37.20 27.19 -15.29
CA PHE A 593 38.46 27.35 -14.55
C PHE A 593 38.75 26.18 -13.60
N LEU A 594 37.71 25.50 -13.09
CA LEU A 594 37.80 24.35 -12.18
C LEU A 594 37.54 23.00 -12.89
N LEU A 595 37.55 22.98 -14.23
CA LEU A 595 37.28 21.80 -15.05
C LEU A 595 35.90 21.15 -14.81
N VAL A 596 34.90 21.95 -14.47
CA VAL A 596 33.51 21.51 -14.30
C VAL A 596 32.68 21.95 -15.50
N PRO A 597 31.95 21.04 -16.19
CA PRO A 597 31.09 21.43 -17.30
C PRO A 597 29.80 22.07 -16.76
N PHE A 598 29.76 23.41 -16.73
CA PHE A 598 28.73 24.18 -16.02
C PHE A 598 27.28 23.82 -16.41
N HIS A 599 26.96 23.71 -17.70
CA HIS A 599 25.58 23.54 -18.14
C HIS A 599 25.06 22.11 -17.97
N SER A 600 25.88 21.08 -18.14
CA SER A 600 25.46 19.71 -17.83
C SER A 600 25.31 19.54 -16.33
N TRP A 601 26.30 19.98 -15.55
CA TRP A 601 26.26 19.92 -14.09
C TRP A 601 25.07 20.68 -13.51
N ARG A 602 24.77 21.92 -13.94
CA ARG A 602 23.64 22.67 -13.35
C ARG A 602 22.28 21.99 -13.61
N LEU A 603 22.16 21.25 -14.72
CA LEU A 603 20.91 20.59 -15.11
C LEU A 603 20.69 19.31 -14.30
N SER A 604 21.73 18.47 -14.15
CA SER A 604 21.69 17.33 -13.24
C SER A 604 21.54 17.79 -11.79
N HIS A 605 22.30 18.80 -11.36
CA HIS A 605 22.21 19.37 -10.02
C HIS A 605 20.80 19.91 -9.69
N SER A 606 20.12 20.56 -10.64
CA SER A 606 18.74 20.99 -10.45
C SER A 606 17.77 19.82 -10.24
N GLN A 607 18.05 18.65 -10.83
CA GLN A 607 17.26 17.44 -10.59
C GLN A 607 17.59 16.84 -9.22
N HIS A 608 18.85 16.87 -8.81
CA HIS A 608 19.27 16.49 -7.46
C HIS A 608 18.47 17.27 -6.42
N HIS A 609 18.44 18.60 -6.49
CA HIS A 609 17.66 19.44 -5.54
C HIS A 609 16.16 19.15 -5.49
N LYS A 610 15.57 18.58 -6.54
CA LYS A 610 14.15 18.17 -6.54
C LYS A 610 13.92 16.82 -5.86
N ALA A 611 14.97 16.01 -5.76
CA ALA A 611 14.94 14.64 -5.29
C ALA A 611 15.99 14.37 -4.20
N THR A 612 16.51 15.42 -3.55
CA THR A 612 17.62 15.29 -2.60
C THR A 612 17.20 14.36 -1.46
N GLY A 613 18.02 13.33 -1.21
CA GLY A 613 17.75 12.34 -0.17
C GLY A 613 16.65 11.34 -0.52
N ASN A 614 16.17 11.34 -1.76
CA ASN A 614 15.28 10.29 -2.28
C ASN A 614 16.11 9.13 -2.83
N ILE A 615 15.99 7.96 -2.20
CA ILE A 615 16.77 6.76 -2.53
C ILE A 615 16.53 6.19 -3.94
N GLU A 616 15.49 6.63 -4.64
CA GLU A 616 15.17 6.16 -6.00
C GLU A 616 15.50 7.20 -7.07
N ARG A 617 15.51 8.49 -6.71
CA ARG A 617 15.43 9.59 -7.69
C ARG A 617 16.54 10.62 -7.57
N ASP A 618 17.39 10.54 -6.55
CA ASP A 618 18.53 11.45 -6.41
C ASP A 618 19.57 11.17 -7.51
N VAL A 619 19.89 12.15 -8.34
CA VAL A 619 20.85 11.99 -9.46
C VAL A 619 22.31 12.21 -9.04
N ALA A 620 22.56 12.71 -7.81
CA ALA A 620 23.91 13.03 -7.34
C ALA A 620 24.42 12.01 -6.32
N PHE A 621 23.59 11.62 -5.36
CA PHE A 621 23.99 10.64 -4.32
C PHE A 621 22.80 9.81 -3.86
N VAL A 622 22.91 8.48 -3.98
CA VAL A 622 22.01 7.51 -3.36
C VAL A 622 22.83 6.60 -2.45
N PRO A 623 22.51 6.52 -1.14
CA PRO A 623 23.20 5.60 -0.24
C PRO A 623 22.87 4.16 -0.62
N HIS A 624 23.86 3.27 -0.50
CA HIS A 624 23.62 1.85 -0.71
C HIS A 624 22.63 1.33 0.33
N THR A 625 21.65 0.54 -0.11
CA THR A 625 20.90 -0.30 0.83
C THR A 625 21.82 -1.38 1.38
N ARG A 626 21.57 -1.84 2.61
CA ARG A 626 22.34 -2.95 3.19
C ARG A 626 22.39 -4.16 2.25
N GLU A 627 21.28 -4.45 1.59
CA GLU A 627 21.13 -5.55 0.64
C GLU A 627 21.97 -5.35 -0.64
N SER A 628 21.99 -4.14 -1.23
CA SER A 628 22.83 -3.80 -2.38
C SER A 628 24.32 -3.84 -2.01
N TRP A 629 24.71 -3.24 -0.88
CA TRP A 629 26.10 -3.21 -0.45
C TRP A 629 26.67 -4.61 -0.21
N ILE A 630 25.90 -5.50 0.43
CA ILE A 630 26.29 -6.91 0.63
C ILE A 630 26.46 -7.60 -0.74
N LYS A 631 25.51 -7.39 -1.65
CA LYS A 631 25.54 -7.99 -2.99
C LYS A 631 26.75 -7.54 -3.80
N ASP A 632 27.07 -6.25 -3.80
CA ASP A 632 28.13 -5.66 -4.63
C ASP A 632 29.54 -5.96 -4.10
N ASN A 633 29.72 -6.03 -2.77
CA ASN A 633 31.03 -6.28 -2.16
C ASN A 633 31.32 -7.77 -1.88
N PHE A 634 30.29 -8.58 -1.60
CA PHE A 634 30.46 -9.96 -1.13
C PHE A 634 29.65 -11.01 -1.91
N GLY A 635 28.75 -10.59 -2.80
CA GLY A 635 27.89 -11.47 -3.62
C GLY A 635 26.64 -12.00 -2.91
N GLU A 636 25.67 -12.52 -3.68
CA GLU A 636 24.36 -12.96 -3.17
C GLU A 636 24.39 -14.12 -2.15
N LYS A 637 25.56 -14.75 -1.95
CA LYS A 637 25.75 -15.90 -1.03
C LYS A 637 26.76 -15.61 0.09
N ALA A 638 26.97 -14.34 0.42
CA ALA A 638 27.89 -13.94 1.49
C ALA A 638 27.49 -14.55 2.85
N GLN A 639 28.47 -15.09 3.58
CA GLN A 639 28.26 -15.66 4.92
C GLN A 639 28.08 -14.53 5.96
N ALA A 640 27.14 -14.69 6.88
CA ALA A 640 26.80 -13.67 7.90
C ALA A 640 28.02 -13.16 8.69
N ASN A 641 28.94 -14.05 9.03
CA ASN A 641 30.13 -13.74 9.83
C ASN A 641 31.11 -12.79 9.12
N ILE A 642 31.16 -12.85 7.78
CA ILE A 642 32.03 -11.99 6.94
C ILE A 642 31.40 -10.60 6.83
N ILE A 643 30.07 -10.52 6.75
CA ILE A 643 29.32 -9.26 6.71
C ILE A 643 29.50 -8.50 8.03
N GLU A 644 29.38 -9.18 9.16
CA GLU A 644 29.55 -8.59 10.49
C GLU A 644 30.99 -8.10 10.71
N LEU A 645 32.00 -8.85 10.25
CA LEU A 645 33.40 -8.40 10.31
C LEU A 645 33.64 -7.19 9.40
N ALA A 646 33.03 -7.14 8.22
CA ALA A 646 33.16 -6.00 7.31
C ALA A 646 32.50 -4.73 7.88
N GLU A 647 31.31 -4.84 8.45
CA GLU A 647 30.62 -3.75 9.17
C GLU A 647 31.49 -3.23 10.34
N LEU A 648 32.19 -4.11 11.06
CA LEU A 648 33.10 -3.71 12.15
C LEU A 648 34.40 -3.04 11.67
N VAL A 649 34.88 -3.36 10.46
CA VAL A 649 36.13 -2.84 9.90
C VAL A 649 35.92 -1.55 9.10
N GLU A 650 34.70 -1.30 8.61
CA GLU A 650 34.33 -0.11 7.85
C GLU A 650 34.63 1.18 8.64
N ASP A 651 34.35 1.18 9.95
CA ASP A 651 34.62 2.30 10.88
C ASP A 651 36.08 2.39 11.36
N SER A 652 36.98 1.51 10.87
CA SER A 652 38.38 1.58 11.27
C SER A 652 39.07 2.83 10.69
N PRO A 653 39.98 3.49 11.43
CA PRO A 653 40.67 4.69 10.94
C PRO A 653 41.43 4.49 9.63
N ILE A 654 41.88 3.27 9.35
CA ILE A 654 42.59 2.92 8.12
C ILE A 654 41.61 2.84 6.94
N SER A 655 40.44 2.22 7.15
CA SER A 655 39.38 2.14 6.15
C SER A 655 38.86 3.55 5.80
N ALA A 656 38.54 4.35 6.81
CA ALA A 656 38.10 5.73 6.63
C ALA A 656 39.13 6.56 5.85
N LEU A 657 40.41 6.50 6.24
CA LEU A 657 41.48 7.20 5.53
C LEU A 657 41.63 6.75 4.07
N TYR A 658 41.48 5.45 3.80
CA TYR A 658 41.53 4.90 2.44
C TYR A 658 40.39 5.43 1.57
N TYR A 659 39.15 5.40 2.08
CA TYR A 659 38.01 5.94 1.36
C TYR A 659 38.11 7.46 1.17
N ASP A 660 38.54 8.21 2.17
CA ASP A 660 38.76 9.66 2.06
C ASP A 660 39.78 10.00 0.96
N LEU A 661 40.89 9.26 0.89
CA LEU A 661 41.90 9.44 -0.14
C LEU A 661 41.35 9.14 -1.54
N ILE A 662 40.56 8.08 -1.70
CA ILE A 662 39.92 7.75 -2.98
C ILE A 662 38.89 8.81 -3.38
N HIS A 663 38.03 9.25 -2.45
CA HIS A 663 37.03 10.26 -2.73
C HIS A 663 37.68 11.61 -3.09
N GLN A 664 38.74 12.00 -2.37
CA GLN A 664 39.49 13.23 -2.64
C GLN A 664 40.13 13.23 -4.03
N LEU A 665 40.74 12.11 -4.44
CA LEU A 665 41.49 12.04 -5.69
C LEU A 665 40.60 11.72 -6.90
N CYS A 666 39.59 10.88 -6.72
CA CYS A 666 38.83 10.27 -7.81
C CYS A 666 37.32 10.50 -7.74
N GLY A 667 36.75 10.84 -6.58
CA GLY A 667 35.30 10.93 -6.39
C GLY A 667 34.64 11.92 -7.36
N TRP A 668 35.06 13.18 -7.32
CA TRP A 668 34.48 14.22 -8.18
C TRP A 668 34.68 13.98 -9.69
N PRO A 669 35.90 13.65 -10.19
CA PRO A 669 36.08 13.25 -11.58
C PRO A 669 35.24 12.04 -12.00
N ALA A 670 35.13 11.01 -11.15
CA ALA A 670 34.35 9.83 -11.45
C ALA A 670 32.84 10.12 -11.49
N TYR A 671 32.35 11.01 -10.63
CA TYR A 671 30.99 11.52 -10.69
C TYR A 671 30.72 12.23 -12.03
N LEU A 672 31.59 13.15 -12.44
CA LEU A 672 31.40 13.87 -13.69
C LEU A 672 31.46 12.94 -14.92
N LEU A 673 32.36 11.96 -14.91
CA LEU A 673 32.58 11.06 -16.04
C LEU A 673 31.55 9.93 -16.13
N PHE A 674 31.08 9.40 -14.99
CA PHE A 674 30.33 8.14 -14.94
C PHE A 674 29.09 8.16 -14.04
N ASN A 675 28.83 9.25 -13.30
CA ASN A 675 27.72 9.38 -12.35
C ASN A 675 27.64 8.24 -11.31
N LEU A 676 28.79 7.80 -10.78
CA LEU A 676 28.89 6.58 -9.95
C LEU A 676 28.08 6.60 -8.66
N SER A 677 27.72 7.78 -8.15
CA SER A 677 27.01 7.94 -6.88
C SER A 677 25.51 8.20 -7.03
N GLY A 678 25.00 8.46 -8.23
CA GLY A 678 23.57 8.78 -8.45
C GLY A 678 22.66 7.55 -8.49
N GLN A 679 21.35 7.78 -8.72
CA GLN A 679 20.35 6.71 -8.86
C GLN A 679 20.70 5.66 -9.92
N GLU A 680 20.08 4.49 -9.78
CA GLU A 680 20.16 3.46 -10.81
C GLU A 680 19.28 3.78 -12.02
N TYR A 681 19.87 3.73 -13.21
CA TYR A 681 19.17 3.97 -14.48
C TYR A 681 18.86 2.65 -15.20
N GLY A 682 18.21 1.71 -14.51
CA GLY A 682 17.79 0.43 -15.12
C GLY A 682 18.92 -0.38 -15.75
N GLY A 683 20.13 -0.31 -15.16
CA GLY A 683 21.32 -1.03 -15.64
C GLY A 683 22.12 -0.33 -16.74
N VAL A 684 21.72 0.86 -17.19
CA VAL A 684 22.51 1.67 -18.13
C VAL A 684 23.82 2.12 -17.47
N LYS A 685 24.94 1.94 -18.16
CA LYS A 685 26.28 2.36 -17.71
C LYS A 685 27.04 3.05 -18.84
N GLY A 686 28.04 3.86 -18.49
CA GLY A 686 28.96 4.46 -19.45
C GLY A 686 28.53 5.84 -19.93
N MET A 687 28.85 6.17 -21.19
CA MET A 687 28.78 7.53 -21.72
C MET A 687 27.42 8.23 -21.57
N PRO A 688 26.24 7.58 -21.70
CA PRO A 688 24.94 8.25 -21.51
C PRO A 688 24.73 8.91 -20.12
N LEU A 689 25.53 8.51 -19.13
CA LEU A 689 25.55 9.06 -17.77
C LEU A 689 26.67 10.07 -17.53
N SER A 690 27.47 10.40 -18.54
CA SER A 690 28.55 11.37 -18.41
C SER A 690 28.06 12.81 -18.56
N HIS A 691 28.62 13.72 -17.78
CA HIS A 691 28.38 15.15 -17.91
C HIS A 691 29.02 15.76 -19.17
N PHE A 692 29.85 14.99 -19.89
CA PHE A 692 30.51 15.38 -21.13
C PHE A 692 29.90 14.70 -22.37
N TYR A 693 28.71 14.09 -22.24
CA TYR A 693 28.10 13.32 -23.33
C TYR A 693 27.07 14.11 -24.13
N PHE A 694 27.28 14.27 -25.43
CA PHE A 694 26.42 15.05 -26.31
C PHE A 694 25.45 14.20 -27.16
N GLY A 695 25.16 12.97 -26.74
CA GLY A 695 24.15 12.11 -27.39
C GLY A 695 22.72 12.47 -27.00
N LYS A 696 21.77 12.16 -27.89
CA LYS A 696 20.33 12.43 -27.68
C LYS A 696 19.69 11.53 -26.62
N ASP A 697 20.34 10.43 -26.31
CA ASP A 697 20.00 9.41 -25.33
C ASP A 697 20.64 9.66 -23.95
N SER A 698 21.16 10.86 -23.69
CA SER A 698 21.60 11.25 -22.34
C SER A 698 20.44 11.13 -21.35
N LEU A 699 20.74 10.57 -20.17
CA LEU A 699 19.77 10.44 -19.08
C LEU A 699 19.83 11.60 -18.07
N LEU A 700 20.81 12.50 -18.20
CA LEU A 700 21.01 13.65 -17.30
C LEU A 700 20.29 14.92 -17.78
N TYR A 701 20.08 15.09 -19.08
CA TYR A 701 19.50 16.30 -19.68
C TYR A 701 18.76 16.00 -20.99
N LYS A 702 18.00 16.99 -21.48
CA LYS A 702 17.15 16.85 -22.67
C LYS A 702 17.91 17.21 -23.95
N GLU A 703 17.47 16.68 -25.09
CA GLU A 703 18.04 16.98 -26.42
C GLU A 703 18.14 18.49 -26.70
N ASN A 704 17.15 19.27 -26.28
CA ASN A 704 17.13 20.72 -26.48
C ASN A 704 18.24 21.48 -25.74
N ASP A 705 18.88 20.86 -24.73
CA ASP A 705 19.94 21.48 -23.95
C ASP A 705 21.34 21.24 -24.54
N LEU A 706 21.48 20.34 -25.52
CA LEU A 706 22.77 19.92 -26.12
C LEU A 706 23.69 21.07 -26.54
N PRO A 707 23.21 22.17 -27.17
CA PRO A 707 24.09 23.30 -27.52
C PRO A 707 24.79 23.94 -26.32
N LEU A 708 24.11 23.98 -25.16
CA LEU A 708 24.70 24.51 -23.92
C LEU A 708 25.68 23.51 -23.29
N ILE A 709 25.44 22.21 -23.46
CA ILE A 709 26.37 21.17 -23.00
C ILE A 709 27.70 21.31 -23.77
N MET A 710 27.61 21.37 -25.11
CA MET A 710 28.78 21.57 -25.96
C MET A 710 29.57 22.84 -25.59
N LEU A 711 28.87 23.93 -25.28
CA LEU A 711 29.52 25.17 -24.84
C LEU A 711 30.31 24.99 -23.53
N SER A 712 29.82 24.18 -22.61
CA SER A 712 30.52 23.87 -21.35
C SER A 712 31.77 23.04 -21.59
N ASP A 713 31.68 22.04 -22.48
CA ASP A 713 32.81 21.18 -22.83
C ASP A 713 33.91 21.98 -23.53
N ILE A 714 33.53 22.93 -24.40
CA ILE A 714 34.47 23.89 -25.00
C ILE A 714 35.17 24.72 -23.93
N GLY A 715 34.44 25.18 -22.91
CA GLY A 715 35.02 25.93 -21.78
C GLY A 715 36.05 25.12 -21.00
N VAL A 716 35.73 23.85 -20.69
CA VAL A 716 36.66 22.93 -20.02
C VAL A 716 37.88 22.63 -20.91
N ALA A 717 37.67 22.35 -22.20
CA ALA A 717 38.76 22.10 -23.14
C ALA A 717 39.68 23.31 -23.30
N ALA A 718 39.13 24.53 -23.33
CA ALA A 718 39.90 25.77 -23.37
C ALA A 718 40.75 25.93 -22.10
N MET A 719 40.20 25.64 -20.91
CA MET A 719 40.98 25.67 -19.67
C MET A 719 42.11 24.63 -19.65
N ILE A 720 41.85 23.40 -20.12
CA ILE A 720 42.88 22.36 -20.26
C ILE A 720 44.01 22.84 -21.19
N ALA A 721 43.66 23.47 -22.32
CA ALA A 721 44.65 24.05 -23.23
C ALA A 721 45.46 25.17 -22.55
N CYS A 722 44.80 26.06 -21.78
CA CYS A 722 45.48 27.09 -21.00
C CYS A 722 46.47 26.50 -19.97
N LEU A 723 46.09 25.42 -19.26
CA LEU A 723 46.97 24.74 -18.31
C LEU A 723 48.15 24.06 -19.00
N ALA A 724 47.93 23.43 -20.16
CA ALA A 724 49.00 22.82 -20.95
C ALA A 724 50.01 23.87 -21.44
N ILE A 725 49.52 25.00 -21.96
CA ILE A 725 50.35 26.13 -22.38
C ILE A 725 51.11 26.72 -21.19
N ALA A 726 50.44 26.93 -20.05
CA ALA A 726 51.08 27.39 -18.83
C ALA A 726 52.18 26.43 -18.34
N GLY A 727 51.96 25.11 -18.48
CA GLY A 727 52.95 24.09 -18.14
C GLY A 727 54.18 24.15 -19.05
N GLN A 728 54.00 24.47 -20.33
CA GLN A 728 55.11 24.68 -21.27
C GLN A 728 55.90 25.97 -20.97
N ILE A 729 55.23 27.03 -20.53
CA ILE A 729 55.86 28.34 -20.27
C ILE A 729 56.54 28.39 -18.90
N PHE A 730 55.85 27.95 -17.84
CA PHE A 730 56.29 28.10 -16.44
C PHE A 730 56.80 26.79 -15.81
N GLY A 731 56.66 25.66 -16.51
CA GLY A 731 57.01 24.33 -16.03
C GLY A 731 55.80 23.61 -15.41
N SER A 732 55.59 22.36 -15.81
CA SER A 732 54.43 21.57 -15.39
C SER A 732 54.33 21.40 -13.87
N TRP A 733 55.46 21.29 -13.17
CA TRP A 733 55.46 21.19 -11.70
C TRP A 733 54.92 22.44 -11.02
N TYR A 734 55.25 23.64 -11.53
CA TYR A 734 54.70 24.89 -11.00
C TYR A 734 53.19 24.97 -11.20
N VAL A 735 52.69 24.55 -12.37
CA VAL A 735 51.24 24.52 -12.63
C VAL A 735 50.54 23.51 -11.73
N ILE A 736 51.13 22.34 -11.50
CA ILE A 736 50.60 21.34 -10.57
C ILE A 736 50.53 21.92 -9.15
N VAL A 737 51.58 22.57 -8.66
CA VAL A 737 51.58 23.11 -7.28
C VAL A 737 50.67 24.34 -7.14
N LEU A 738 50.65 25.24 -8.12
CA LEU A 738 49.90 26.51 -8.03
C LEU A 738 48.42 26.38 -8.38
N TRP A 739 48.05 25.39 -9.19
CA TRP A 739 46.67 25.18 -9.63
C TRP A 739 46.20 23.75 -9.37
N GLY A 740 46.98 22.73 -9.73
CA GLY A 740 46.57 21.32 -9.65
C GLY A 740 46.27 20.81 -8.24
N ILE A 741 47.18 21.01 -7.27
CA ILE A 741 46.99 20.61 -5.88
C ILE A 741 45.87 21.44 -5.21
N PRO A 742 45.82 22.77 -5.37
CA PRO A 742 44.65 23.56 -4.95
C PRO A 742 43.32 23.08 -5.56
N TRP A 743 43.31 22.67 -6.83
CA TRP A 743 42.14 22.08 -7.48
C TRP A 743 41.75 20.72 -6.85
N LEU A 744 42.71 19.87 -6.48
CA LEU A 744 42.42 18.65 -5.72
C LEU A 744 41.80 18.94 -4.34
N TRP A 745 42.17 20.05 -3.70
CA TRP A 745 41.49 20.49 -2.47
C TRP A 745 40.03 20.84 -2.73
N VAL A 746 39.67 21.37 -3.90
CA VAL A 746 38.26 21.59 -4.26
C VAL A 746 37.49 20.27 -4.26
N ASN A 747 38.05 19.21 -4.87
CA ASN A 747 37.42 17.88 -4.87
C ASN A 747 37.24 17.34 -3.44
N ASN A 748 38.25 17.53 -2.57
CA ASN A 748 38.16 17.19 -1.14
C ASN A 748 36.97 17.89 -0.47
N TRP A 749 36.86 19.21 -0.63
CA TRP A 749 35.82 19.98 0.04
C TRP A 749 34.43 19.70 -0.52
N ILE A 750 34.30 19.47 -1.82
CA ILE A 750 33.02 19.06 -2.43
C ILE A 750 32.63 17.68 -1.91
N GLY A 751 33.53 16.70 -1.96
CA GLY A 751 33.27 15.32 -1.51
C GLY A 751 32.91 15.22 -0.03
N ILE A 752 33.65 15.91 0.84
CA ILE A 752 33.39 15.94 2.29
C ILE A 752 32.10 16.70 2.60
N SER A 753 31.82 17.84 1.97
CA SER A 753 30.58 18.58 2.24
C SER A 753 29.34 17.85 1.71
N SER A 754 29.43 17.07 0.62
CA SER A 754 28.33 16.22 0.14
C SER A 754 28.08 14.97 1.00
N THR A 755 29.13 14.39 1.60
CA THR A 755 29.01 13.18 2.46
C THR A 755 28.77 13.57 3.92
N THR A 756 29.70 14.28 4.57
CA THR A 756 29.63 14.53 6.03
C THR A 756 28.54 15.51 6.50
N SER A 757 28.07 16.45 5.67
CA SER A 757 27.02 17.40 6.11
C SER A 757 25.59 16.87 5.89
N LEU A 758 25.38 16.02 4.87
CA LEU A 758 24.13 15.29 4.65
C LEU A 758 24.05 14.04 5.54
N GLU A 759 25.16 13.33 5.75
CA GLU A 759 25.17 12.13 6.59
C GLU A 759 25.13 12.46 8.08
N ARG A 760 25.86 13.46 8.61
CA ARG A 760 25.82 13.72 10.08
C ARG A 760 24.54 14.37 10.59
N THR A 761 23.73 14.93 9.69
CA THR A 761 22.37 15.36 10.05
C THR A 761 21.40 14.18 10.16
N PHE A 762 21.80 12.98 9.70
CA PHE A 762 21.00 11.73 9.73
C PHE A 762 21.71 10.50 10.33
N ALA A 763 22.99 10.57 10.73
CA ALA A 763 23.79 9.39 11.10
C ALA A 763 24.71 9.62 12.32
N THR A 764 24.24 10.32 13.35
CA THR A 764 24.87 10.26 14.68
C THR A 764 23.90 9.74 15.72
N THR A 765 23.70 8.41 15.75
CA THR A 765 23.67 7.56 16.96
C THR A 765 23.22 6.14 16.61
N SER A 766 24.18 5.26 16.30
CA SER A 766 23.97 3.81 16.31
C SER A 766 25.10 3.11 17.07
N SER A 767 25.03 3.15 18.40
CA SER A 767 25.66 2.14 19.27
C SER A 767 24.95 2.12 20.63
N PRO A 768 24.47 0.97 21.14
CA PRO A 768 23.80 0.88 22.44
C PRO A 768 24.76 0.86 23.65
N LEU A 769 26.06 1.16 23.49
CA LEU A 769 27.05 0.94 24.55
C LEU A 769 27.97 2.15 24.76
N SER A 770 27.46 3.22 25.39
CA SER A 770 28.25 4.14 26.23
C SER A 770 27.35 5.18 26.93
N PRO A 771 27.46 5.39 28.25
CA PRO A 771 26.72 6.45 28.94
C PRO A 771 27.44 7.79 28.84
N SER A 772 26.66 8.86 28.69
CA SER A 772 27.00 10.26 28.97
C SER A 772 28.05 10.96 28.09
N ILE A 773 27.60 11.55 26.97
CA ILE A 773 28.16 12.82 26.48
C ILE A 773 26.99 13.74 26.12
N THR A 774 26.93 14.89 26.77
CA THR A 774 25.88 15.91 26.59
C THR A 774 25.99 16.53 25.17
N PRO A 775 24.90 16.68 24.40
CA PRO A 775 24.97 17.29 23.08
C PRO A 775 25.17 18.81 23.18
N LEU A 776 26.16 19.34 22.45
CA LEU A 776 26.27 20.77 22.15
C LEU A 776 25.12 21.17 21.23
N LYS A 777 24.32 22.16 21.64
CA LYS A 777 23.22 22.74 20.85
C LYS A 777 23.70 23.17 19.46
N PRO A 778 22.94 22.90 18.37
CA PRO A 778 23.23 23.47 17.06
C PRO A 778 22.99 24.98 17.10
N GLN A 779 24.07 25.76 17.02
CA GLN A 779 23.98 27.18 16.65
C GLN A 779 23.71 27.24 15.15
N PHE A 780 22.49 27.62 14.79
CA PHE A 780 22.23 28.17 13.46
C PHE A 780 23.17 29.35 13.24
N ILE A 781 24.08 29.24 12.28
CA ILE A 781 24.85 30.38 11.81
C ILE A 781 23.88 31.26 11.01
N SER A 782 23.22 32.17 11.71
CA SER A 782 22.63 33.36 11.11
C SER A 782 23.78 34.20 10.56
N GLY A 783 23.92 34.26 9.23
CA GLY A 783 24.74 35.26 8.57
C GLY A 783 23.94 36.55 8.40
N GLU A 784 24.38 37.61 9.07
CA GLU A 784 24.12 39.00 8.69
C GLU A 784 24.66 39.33 7.28
#